data_AF-A0AAD7F258-F1
#
_entry.id   AF-A0AAD7F258-F1
#
_cell.length_a   1.000
_cell.length_b   1.000
_cell.length_c   1.000
_cell.angle_alpha   90.00
_cell.angle_beta   90.00
_cell.angle_gamma   90.00
#
_symmetry.space_group_name_H-M   'P 1'
#
loop_
_entity.id
_entity.type
_entity.pdbx_description
1 polymer ?
#
loop_
_entity_poly.entity_id
_entity_poly.type
_entity_poly.pdbx_seq_one_letter_code
_entity_poly.pdbx_strand_id
1 'polypeptide(L)'
;MSLCVNQCLKRFPLVHFRYASTATSRVNTPAAPDAAETPKANKRSSRKPKTPPELKVPAKNKLKEHLEKLAETNGKLVLADIERCRPPSHTAPGSVIYEAEYNTLSKKISDSFTTKQLHQFAKLYGMSWPSRPVKQDYVHAILEGWNWPSLNTIREKQKEVEPAVETIPLTPTGAFLILGKDGMDSRLLSNKHHVRMTYLSNPLALQVEGPAGSIKTIRAHIADINANIVEDVFELPLNKTIRSDLLQRISRLSGALTQNFGRNKVRVAFHKNHPRAALVAKRLAIRAVCEENDSRGKQLFFHLPPAAPNPDPAAASTSFTDDYALYPFLSPRSLPWTVNASGVFRVRRVENFLSTGASEDLKKTGGLLMGRGRLITLQRQETGLRTLLLAGYSESPFSSRVVSASIGHVLVTSQPGKINIAPPLPLQGQWRLPYFLGWMEKQSEPTIFSPTLPAALLESLPVQPKMLHRLIYHALNSENDPAAARKIIQVEMVLPRSIKESESPDEPAFRESFLPTCWVGQKVDLDIMMPDRPADVRFSIFDSNVLGADQWPTSLAEYVSNLRAFLLYQERDASQPETPLTVVHNDVTYVLHSSSTVRRNVQPAQPGDPEAVRVVTESALDLEGDQKSTSCEVICADVVSDASWKFFLQQCDSMSTIPTLTTRHAPREL
;
A
#
# COMPACT_ATOMS: atom_id res chain seq x y z
N MET A 1 -9.43 22.09 -6.11
CA MET A 1 -8.46 21.75 -7.18
C MET A 1 -7.00 22.09 -6.85
N SER A 2 -6.70 22.95 -5.86
CA SER A 2 -5.39 23.07 -5.18
C SER A 2 -4.87 21.77 -4.49
N LEU A 3 -5.59 20.64 -4.59
CA LEU A 3 -5.31 19.38 -3.89
C LEU A 3 -4.40 18.42 -4.66
N CYS A 4 -4.33 18.48 -6.00
CA CYS A 4 -3.65 17.46 -6.81
C CYS A 4 -2.12 17.67 -6.89
N VAL A 5 -1.68 18.90 -7.19
CA VAL A 5 -0.26 19.28 -7.10
C VAL A 5 0.22 19.23 -5.64
N ASN A 6 -0.62 19.63 -4.68
CA ASN A 6 -0.34 19.40 -3.27
C ASN A 6 -0.36 17.92 -2.87
N GLN A 7 -1.07 17.00 -3.53
CA GLN A 7 -0.98 15.57 -3.19
C GLN A 7 0.33 14.95 -3.69
N CYS A 8 0.83 15.36 -4.86
CA CYS A 8 2.16 14.95 -5.32
C CYS A 8 3.28 15.58 -4.48
N LEU A 9 3.16 16.87 -4.13
CA LEU A 9 4.16 17.58 -3.32
C LEU A 9 4.08 17.24 -1.81
N LYS A 10 2.89 17.06 -1.22
CA LYS A 10 2.72 16.64 0.20
C LYS A 10 3.12 15.19 0.45
N ARG A 11 3.15 14.34 -0.59
CA ARG A 11 3.71 12.97 -0.49
C ARG A 11 5.23 12.95 -0.38
N PHE A 12 5.89 14.08 -0.61
CA PHE A 12 7.25 14.37 -0.17
C PHE A 12 7.22 15.41 0.96
N PRO A 13 6.86 15.04 2.21
CA PRO A 13 7.10 15.99 3.28
C PRO A 13 8.62 16.25 3.36
N LEU A 14 9.01 17.48 3.66
CA LEU A 14 10.33 17.82 4.22
C LEU A 14 10.43 17.09 5.57
N VAL A 15 10.64 15.77 5.54
CA VAL A 15 10.76 14.94 6.74
C VAL A 15 12.23 14.94 7.12
N HIS A 16 12.56 15.61 8.23
CA HIS A 16 13.63 15.11 9.09
C HIS A 16 13.26 13.67 9.45
N PHE A 17 13.98 12.70 8.87
CA PHE A 17 13.73 11.27 9.04
C PHE A 17 13.64 10.91 10.54
N ARG A 18 12.41 10.72 11.05
CA ARG A 18 12.13 10.00 12.28
C ARG A 18 11.26 8.81 11.90
N TYR A 19 11.87 7.62 11.88
CA TYR A 19 11.16 6.36 11.70
C TYR A 19 10.45 5.99 13.01
N ALA A 20 9.14 5.75 12.94
CA ALA A 20 8.41 4.96 13.91
C ALA A 20 7.70 3.83 13.14
N SER A 21 8.20 2.61 13.28
CA SER A 21 7.61 1.40 12.73
C SER A 21 7.02 0.59 13.88
N THR A 22 5.69 0.61 14.02
CA THR A 22 4.97 -0.26 14.95
C THR A 22 4.50 -1.51 14.21
N ALA A 23 5.27 -2.59 14.32
CA ALA A 23 4.83 -3.94 14.00
C ALA A 23 4.51 -4.67 15.31
N THR A 24 3.24 -4.67 15.73
CA THR A 24 2.79 -5.53 16.82
C THR A 24 2.42 -6.90 16.26
N SER A 25 3.32 -7.87 16.43
CA SER A 25 3.02 -9.30 16.29
C SER A 25 2.27 -9.76 17.54
N ARG A 26 0.99 -10.14 17.40
CA ARG A 26 0.24 -10.84 18.45
C ARG A 26 0.39 -12.33 18.24
N VAL A 27 1.05 -12.98 19.19
CA VAL A 27 1.12 -14.44 19.34
C VAL A 27 -0.27 -14.92 19.78
N ASN A 28 -0.91 -15.74 18.93
CA ASN A 28 -2.13 -16.46 19.29
C ASN A 28 -1.75 -17.78 19.95
N THR A 29 -2.09 -17.92 21.23
CA THR A 29 -2.04 -19.19 21.96
C THR A 29 -3.33 -19.99 21.68
N PRO A 30 -3.26 -21.30 21.39
CA PRO A 30 -4.44 -22.13 21.20
C PRO A 30 -5.00 -22.60 22.55
N ALA A 31 -6.29 -22.39 22.77
CA ALA A 31 -7.04 -23.00 23.87
C ALA A 31 -7.63 -24.34 23.42
N ALA A 32 -7.35 -25.39 24.18
CA ALA A 32 -7.93 -26.73 24.07
C ALA A 32 -9.16 -26.88 25.01
N PRO A 33 -9.95 -27.95 24.87
CA PRO A 33 -11.41 -27.90 25.00
C PRO A 33 -11.97 -28.22 26.39
N ASP A 34 -13.21 -27.76 26.59
CA ASP A 34 -14.09 -28.06 27.71
C ASP A 34 -14.46 -29.54 27.81
N ALA A 35 -14.41 -30.07 29.04
CA ALA A 35 -15.20 -31.20 29.49
C ALA A 35 -15.53 -31.08 30.99
N ALA A 36 -16.74 -31.56 31.33
CA ALA A 36 -17.24 -31.97 32.64
C ALA A 36 -17.88 -30.91 33.58
N GLU A 37 -19.21 -30.87 33.46
CA GLU A 37 -20.25 -31.04 34.49
C GLU A 37 -20.00 -30.81 36.00
N THR A 38 -21.12 -30.39 36.63
CA THR A 38 -21.57 -30.53 38.05
C THR A 38 -21.31 -29.34 39.00
N PRO A 39 -21.99 -29.27 40.16
CA PRO A 39 -23.41 -28.92 40.28
C PRO A 39 -23.64 -27.72 41.22
N LYS A 40 -24.87 -27.19 41.17
CA LYS A 40 -25.37 -26.06 41.98
C LYS A 40 -25.25 -26.34 43.49
N ALA A 41 -24.47 -25.52 44.19
CA ALA A 41 -24.43 -25.44 45.64
C ALA A 41 -25.12 -24.16 46.14
N ASN A 42 -26.06 -24.37 47.06
CA ASN A 42 -26.81 -23.39 47.85
C ASN A 42 -25.94 -22.27 48.41
N LYS A 43 -26.40 -21.01 48.31
CA LYS A 43 -26.10 -19.97 49.31
C LYS A 43 -27.34 -19.18 49.71
N ARG A 44 -27.74 -19.47 50.94
CA ARG A 44 -28.65 -18.74 51.83
C ARG A 44 -28.46 -17.22 51.70
N SER A 45 -29.55 -16.50 51.44
CA SER A 45 -29.67 -15.08 51.77
C SER A 45 -30.62 -14.93 52.95
N SER A 46 -30.18 -14.11 53.88
CA SER A 46 -30.62 -13.95 55.26
C SER A 46 -32.02 -13.35 55.40
N ARG A 47 -32.87 -14.08 56.12
CA ARG A 47 -34.17 -13.69 56.66
C ARG A 47 -33.98 -12.55 57.67
N LYS A 48 -34.42 -11.32 57.33
CA LYS A 48 -34.52 -10.21 58.29
C LYS A 48 -35.72 -10.38 59.23
N PRO A 49 -35.67 -9.88 60.48
CA PRO A 49 -36.68 -10.15 61.51
C PRO A 49 -37.99 -9.39 61.25
N LYS A 50 -39.11 -10.08 61.47
CA LYS A 50 -40.48 -9.52 61.52
C LYS A 50 -40.63 -8.71 62.82
N THR A 51 -40.84 -7.40 62.68
CA THR A 51 -41.28 -6.49 63.75
C THR A 51 -42.80 -6.66 63.97
N PRO A 52 -43.34 -6.60 65.20
CA PRO A 52 -44.77 -6.80 65.47
C PRO A 52 -45.62 -5.63 64.95
N PRO A 53 -46.86 -5.87 64.50
CA PRO A 53 -47.75 -4.80 64.05
C PRO A 53 -48.33 -4.05 65.26
N GLU A 54 -48.05 -2.75 65.31
CA GLU A 54 -48.63 -1.79 66.23
C GLU A 54 -50.05 -1.41 65.75
N LEU A 55 -51.05 -1.71 66.57
CA LEU A 55 -52.46 -1.35 66.35
C LEU A 55 -52.62 0.17 66.34
N LYS A 56 -52.79 0.75 65.15
CA LYS A 56 -53.23 2.15 64.98
C LYS A 56 -54.72 2.22 64.70
N VAL A 57 -55.41 2.86 65.63
CA VAL A 57 -56.82 3.26 65.67
C VAL A 57 -57.27 3.89 64.34
N PRO A 58 -58.48 3.59 63.84
CA PRO A 58 -58.99 4.12 62.58
C PRO A 58 -59.27 5.63 62.71
N ALA A 59 -58.46 6.44 62.04
CA ALA A 59 -58.74 7.86 61.86
C ALA A 59 -59.94 8.03 60.90
N LYS A 60 -60.90 8.82 61.36
CA LYS A 60 -62.18 9.13 60.75
C LYS A 60 -62.07 9.70 59.32
N ASN A 61 -63.05 9.33 58.49
CA ASN A 61 -63.71 10.17 57.47
C ASN A 61 -63.01 10.66 56.19
N LYS A 62 -61.96 10.00 55.67
CA LYS A 62 -61.57 10.24 54.26
C LYS A 62 -62.66 9.87 53.24
N LEU A 63 -63.52 8.90 53.58
CA LEU A 63 -64.63 8.48 52.73
C LEU A 63 -65.75 9.53 52.66
N LYS A 64 -66.04 10.23 53.76
CA LYS A 64 -67.06 11.29 53.80
C LYS A 64 -66.61 12.55 53.05
N GLU A 65 -65.37 13.01 53.26
CA GLU A 65 -64.82 14.13 52.47
C GLU A 65 -64.75 13.81 50.96
N HIS A 66 -64.51 12.55 50.60
CA HIS A 66 -64.50 12.13 49.20
C HIS A 66 -65.91 12.07 48.59
N LEU A 67 -66.90 11.60 49.35
CA LEU A 67 -68.30 11.58 48.93
C LEU A 67 -68.92 12.98 48.87
N GLU A 68 -68.56 13.89 49.79
CA GLU A 68 -68.99 15.30 49.76
C GLU A 68 -68.36 16.04 48.57
N LYS A 69 -67.06 15.83 48.29
CA LYS A 69 -66.43 16.34 47.06
C LYS A 69 -67.09 15.78 45.79
N LEU A 70 -67.44 14.50 45.76
CA LEU A 70 -68.13 13.89 44.61
C LEU A 70 -69.53 14.48 44.40
N ALA A 71 -70.22 14.86 45.48
CA ALA A 71 -71.52 15.54 45.42
C ALA A 71 -71.39 17.00 44.93
N GLU A 72 -70.33 17.71 45.30
CA GLU A 72 -70.07 19.09 44.84
C GLU A 72 -69.65 19.18 43.37
N THR A 73 -68.90 18.22 42.83
CA THR A 73 -68.44 18.28 41.42
C THR A 73 -69.54 17.99 40.40
N ASN A 74 -70.75 17.65 40.84
CA ASN A 74 -71.93 17.43 39.99
C ASN A 74 -71.67 16.50 38.78
N GLY A 75 -70.77 15.52 38.95
CA GLY A 75 -70.36 14.60 37.89
C GLY A 75 -69.59 15.22 36.71
N LYS A 76 -69.19 16.51 36.77
CA LYS A 76 -68.34 17.13 35.76
C LYS A 76 -66.89 16.70 35.97
N LEU A 77 -66.38 15.84 35.09
CA LEU A 77 -64.98 15.42 35.08
C LEU A 77 -64.05 16.62 34.83
N VAL A 78 -63.04 16.81 35.67
CA VAL A 78 -62.03 17.85 35.53
C VAL A 78 -60.69 17.21 35.20
N LEU A 79 -59.85 17.84 34.38
CA LEU A 79 -58.50 17.33 34.03
C LEU A 79 -57.65 16.96 35.27
N ALA A 80 -57.86 17.65 36.39
CA ALA A 80 -57.20 17.35 37.66
C ALA A 80 -57.45 15.92 38.17
N ASP A 81 -58.59 15.32 37.84
CA ASP A 81 -58.95 13.98 38.32
C ASP A 81 -58.07 12.91 37.69
N ILE A 82 -57.74 13.05 36.40
CA ILE A 82 -56.87 12.10 35.70
C ILE A 82 -55.38 12.42 35.92
N GLU A 83 -55.00 13.70 36.03
CA GLU A 83 -53.63 14.11 36.35
C GLU A 83 -53.17 13.62 37.74
N ARG A 84 -54.08 13.39 38.70
CA ARG A 84 -53.76 12.72 39.97
C ARG A 84 -53.25 11.29 39.81
N CYS A 85 -53.59 10.63 38.69
CA CYS A 85 -53.07 9.31 38.37
C CYS A 85 -51.69 9.37 37.73
N ARG A 86 -51.27 10.52 37.19
CA ARG A 86 -49.98 10.70 36.52
C ARG A 86 -48.84 10.61 37.55
N PRO A 87 -47.89 9.69 37.38
CA PRO A 87 -46.71 9.64 38.24
C PRO A 87 -45.81 10.86 37.97
N PRO A 88 -45.09 11.35 38.99
CA PRO A 88 -44.27 12.56 38.87
C PRO A 88 -43.06 12.40 37.93
N SER A 89 -42.60 11.15 37.73
CA SER A 89 -41.55 10.80 36.77
C SER A 89 -41.73 9.35 36.32
N HIS A 90 -41.02 8.97 35.25
CA HIS A 90 -41.04 7.61 34.72
C HIS A 90 -39.65 7.16 34.34
N THR A 91 -39.43 5.84 34.35
CA THR A 91 -38.16 5.26 33.89
C THR A 91 -37.95 5.49 32.38
N ALA A 92 -36.70 5.36 31.92
CA ALA A 92 -36.40 5.51 30.49
C ALA A 92 -37.12 4.43 29.67
N PRO A 93 -37.72 4.75 28.49
CA PRO A 93 -38.55 3.83 27.71
C PRO A 93 -37.90 2.49 27.34
N GLY A 94 -36.56 2.39 27.34
CA GLY A 94 -35.84 1.15 27.06
C GLY A 94 -35.60 0.23 28.26
N SER A 95 -36.00 0.62 29.48
CA SER A 95 -35.75 -0.15 30.70
C SER A 95 -36.77 -1.29 30.88
N VAL A 96 -36.32 -2.43 31.42
CA VAL A 96 -37.22 -3.55 31.81
C VAL A 96 -38.25 -3.10 32.85
N ILE A 97 -37.93 -2.09 33.66
CA ILE A 97 -38.82 -1.54 34.69
C ILE A 97 -39.95 -0.70 34.06
N TYR A 98 -39.70 -0.07 32.91
CA TYR A 98 -40.67 0.79 32.23
C TYR A 98 -41.92 0.01 31.82
N GLU A 99 -41.77 -1.23 31.35
CA GLU A 99 -42.91 -2.06 30.97
C GLU A 99 -43.82 -2.38 32.17
N ALA A 100 -43.23 -2.66 33.33
CA ALA A 100 -43.99 -2.90 34.55
C ALA A 100 -44.69 -1.62 35.04
N GLU A 101 -44.01 -0.47 35.00
CA GLU A 101 -44.58 0.83 35.35
C GLU A 101 -45.73 1.23 34.41
N TYR A 102 -45.53 1.09 33.10
CA TYR A 102 -46.52 1.39 32.07
C TYR A 102 -47.78 0.54 32.25
N ASN A 103 -47.62 -0.78 32.43
CA ASN A 103 -48.75 -1.70 32.63
C ASN A 103 -49.49 -1.43 33.95
N THR A 104 -48.76 -1.12 35.01
CA THR A 104 -49.36 -0.77 36.31
C THR A 104 -50.17 0.52 36.21
N LEU A 105 -49.62 1.54 35.55
CA LEU A 105 -50.30 2.82 35.34
C LEU A 105 -51.52 2.68 34.43
N SER A 106 -51.38 1.95 33.31
CA SER A 106 -52.48 1.63 32.40
C SER A 106 -53.62 0.92 33.12
N LYS A 107 -53.31 -0.11 33.92
CA LYS A 107 -54.30 -0.80 34.75
C LYS A 107 -54.95 0.13 35.78
N LYS A 108 -54.17 0.94 36.48
CA LYS A 108 -54.68 1.92 37.47
C LYS A 108 -55.68 2.89 36.84
N ILE A 109 -55.39 3.42 35.65
CA ILE A 109 -56.29 4.34 34.91
C ILE A 109 -57.55 3.58 34.45
N SER A 110 -57.37 2.38 33.89
CA SER A 110 -58.49 1.54 33.47
C SER A 110 -59.42 1.18 34.62
N ASP A 111 -58.89 0.86 35.80
CA ASP A 111 -59.69 0.48 36.97
C ASP A 111 -60.37 1.70 37.63
N SER A 112 -59.75 2.88 37.55
CA SER A 112 -60.26 4.11 38.19
C SER A 112 -61.36 4.82 37.39
N PHE A 113 -61.44 4.61 36.07
CA PHE A 113 -62.35 5.36 35.20
C PHE A 113 -63.16 4.46 34.27
N THR A 114 -64.41 4.87 33.99
CA THR A 114 -65.27 4.23 32.98
C THR A 114 -64.91 4.67 31.57
N THR A 115 -65.34 3.92 30.54
CA THR A 115 -65.05 4.24 29.13
C THR A 115 -65.56 5.62 28.71
N LYS A 116 -66.76 6.03 29.20
CA LYS A 116 -67.32 7.36 28.92
C LYS A 116 -66.47 8.48 29.53
N GLN A 117 -65.93 8.26 30.72
CA GLN A 117 -65.07 9.23 31.40
C GLN A 117 -63.73 9.38 30.68
N LEU A 118 -63.11 8.27 30.28
CA LEU A 118 -61.87 8.28 29.49
C LEU A 118 -62.05 8.96 28.12
N HIS A 119 -63.19 8.76 27.46
CA HIS A 119 -63.52 9.49 26.23
C HIS A 119 -63.58 11.00 26.45
N GLN A 120 -64.21 11.45 27.54
CA GLN A 120 -64.28 12.87 27.87
C GLN A 120 -62.90 13.45 28.19
N PHE A 121 -62.04 12.71 28.90
CA PHE A 121 -60.65 13.12 29.12
C PHE A 121 -59.86 13.21 27.83
N ALA A 122 -59.95 12.21 26.94
CA ALA A 122 -59.28 12.25 25.64
C ALA A 122 -59.72 13.48 24.81
N LYS A 123 -61.01 13.85 24.88
CA LYS A 123 -61.54 15.07 24.26
C LYS A 123 -60.96 16.35 24.89
N LEU A 124 -60.79 16.37 26.21
CA LEU A 124 -60.18 17.50 26.92
C LEU A 124 -58.69 17.66 26.60
N TYR A 125 -57.98 16.57 26.32
CA TYR A 125 -56.60 16.61 25.82
C TYR A 125 -56.49 16.89 24.32
N GLY A 126 -57.61 17.00 23.59
CA GLY A 126 -57.60 17.28 22.14
C GLY A 126 -57.03 16.15 21.28
N MET A 127 -57.09 14.90 21.76
CA MET A 127 -56.54 13.74 21.04
C MET A 127 -57.49 13.28 19.92
N SER A 128 -56.97 12.64 18.88
CA SER A 128 -57.77 11.98 17.82
C SER A 128 -57.84 10.47 18.05
N TRP A 129 -58.98 9.83 17.81
CA TRP A 129 -59.17 8.38 18.04
C TRP A 129 -59.91 7.69 16.88
N PRO A 130 -59.73 6.36 16.70
CA PRO A 130 -60.43 5.57 15.69
C PRO A 130 -61.95 5.55 15.93
N SER A 131 -62.76 5.28 14.90
CA SER A 131 -64.24 5.37 14.98
C SER A 131 -64.90 4.44 16.01
N ARG A 132 -64.23 3.37 16.45
CA ARG A 132 -64.74 2.42 17.44
C ARG A 132 -63.66 2.05 18.46
N PRO A 133 -63.28 3.00 19.34
CA PRO A 133 -62.21 2.79 20.29
C PRO A 133 -62.68 1.90 21.45
N VAL A 134 -61.86 0.94 21.82
CA VAL A 134 -62.02 0.14 23.03
C VAL A 134 -61.51 0.95 24.23
N LYS A 135 -61.92 0.61 25.44
CA LYS A 135 -61.51 1.31 26.67
C LYS A 135 -59.99 1.48 26.78
N GLN A 136 -59.21 0.46 26.38
CA GLN A 136 -57.75 0.50 26.41
C GLN A 136 -57.16 1.53 25.43
N ASP A 137 -57.78 1.76 24.28
CA ASP A 137 -57.28 2.72 23.29
C ASP A 137 -57.26 4.14 23.87
N TYR A 138 -58.28 4.51 24.66
CA TYR A 138 -58.30 5.78 25.36
C TYR A 138 -57.19 5.88 26.42
N VAL A 139 -56.93 4.79 27.15
CA VAL A 139 -55.86 4.77 28.15
C VAL A 139 -54.49 4.96 27.47
N HIS A 140 -54.23 4.24 26.38
CA HIS A 140 -52.99 4.38 25.62
C HIS A 140 -52.81 5.80 25.06
N ALA A 141 -53.86 6.39 24.48
CA ALA A 141 -53.81 7.75 23.97
C ALA A 141 -53.50 8.77 25.08
N ILE A 142 -54.13 8.62 26.25
CA ILE A 142 -53.89 9.50 27.40
C ILE A 142 -52.45 9.37 27.90
N LEU A 143 -51.93 8.15 27.99
CA LEU A 143 -50.52 7.90 28.34
C LEU A 143 -49.56 8.52 27.32
N GLU A 144 -49.83 8.39 26.02
CA GLU A 144 -49.02 9.03 24.98
C GLU A 144 -49.04 10.56 25.09
N GLY A 145 -50.19 11.17 25.41
CA GLY A 145 -50.29 12.61 25.69
C GLY A 145 -49.52 13.05 26.94
N TRP A 146 -49.15 12.13 27.83
CA TRP A 146 -48.25 12.38 28.96
C TRP A 146 -46.77 12.11 28.64
N ASN A 147 -46.44 11.91 27.36
CA ASN A 147 -45.11 11.51 26.87
C ASN A 147 -44.67 10.11 27.32
N TRP A 148 -45.62 9.20 27.58
CA TRP A 148 -45.33 7.78 27.77
C TRP A 148 -45.53 7.03 26.44
N PRO A 149 -44.49 6.85 25.62
CA PRO A 149 -44.62 6.10 24.38
C PRO A 149 -45.16 4.69 24.64
N SER A 150 -46.06 4.24 23.77
CA SER A 150 -46.68 2.93 23.89
C SER A 150 -45.65 1.81 23.80
N LEU A 151 -45.92 0.70 24.49
CA LEU A 151 -45.03 -0.47 24.48
C LEU A 151 -44.79 -1.01 23.07
N ASN A 152 -45.74 -0.85 22.15
CA ASN A 152 -45.57 -1.21 20.74
C ASN A 152 -44.50 -0.35 20.06
N THR A 153 -44.56 0.98 20.21
CA THR A 153 -43.54 1.88 19.63
C THR A 153 -42.15 1.65 20.25
N ILE A 154 -42.08 1.28 21.53
CA ILE A 154 -40.82 0.93 22.20
C ILE A 154 -40.29 -0.39 21.68
N ARG A 155 -41.14 -1.42 21.56
CA ARG A 155 -40.75 -2.73 21.03
C ARG A 155 -40.35 -2.64 19.56
N GLU A 156 -40.99 -1.79 18.77
CA GLU A 156 -40.58 -1.50 17.39
C GLU A 156 -39.20 -0.83 17.36
N LYS A 157 -38.98 0.21 18.17
CA LYS A 157 -37.66 0.85 18.32
C LYS A 157 -36.60 -0.10 18.87
N GLN A 158 -36.96 -1.01 19.79
CA GLN A 158 -36.06 -2.02 20.33
C GLN A 158 -35.72 -3.07 19.28
N LYS A 159 -36.69 -3.53 18.46
CA LYS A 159 -36.43 -4.41 17.32
C LYS A 159 -35.53 -3.76 16.26
N GLU A 160 -35.60 -2.44 16.10
CA GLU A 160 -34.67 -1.71 15.25
C GLU A 160 -33.25 -1.64 15.84
N VAL A 161 -33.14 -1.65 17.18
CA VAL A 161 -31.87 -1.59 17.92
C VAL A 161 -31.25 -2.97 18.15
N GLU A 162 -32.06 -4.04 18.17
CA GLU A 162 -31.57 -5.40 18.35
C GLU A 162 -30.58 -5.75 17.22
N PRO A 163 -29.36 -6.19 17.57
CA PRO A 163 -28.36 -6.55 16.58
C PRO A 163 -28.86 -7.78 15.83
N ALA A 164 -29.24 -7.59 14.57
CA ALA A 164 -29.48 -8.66 13.65
C ALA A 164 -28.14 -9.14 13.07
N VAL A 165 -28.09 -10.40 12.66
CA VAL A 165 -26.94 -10.98 11.96
C VAL A 165 -27.45 -11.52 10.63
N GLU A 166 -26.81 -11.09 9.55
CA GLU A 166 -27.12 -11.56 8.21
C GLU A 166 -25.86 -12.00 7.48
N THR A 167 -25.98 -13.06 6.67
CA THR A 167 -24.90 -13.53 5.80
C THR A 167 -25.26 -13.26 4.34
N ILE A 168 -24.45 -12.44 3.67
CA ILE A 168 -24.63 -12.06 2.26
C ILE A 168 -23.60 -12.84 1.42
N PRO A 169 -24.02 -13.70 0.48
CA PRO A 169 -23.08 -14.43 -0.37
C PRO A 169 -22.32 -13.46 -1.29
N LEU A 170 -21.02 -13.69 -1.47
CA LEU A 170 -20.16 -12.84 -2.31
C LEU A 170 -19.46 -13.64 -3.40
N THR A 171 -19.29 -13.02 -4.56
CA THR A 171 -18.34 -13.49 -5.58
C THR A 171 -16.92 -13.06 -5.19
N PRO A 172 -15.85 -13.72 -5.67
CA PRO A 172 -14.48 -13.28 -5.43
C PRO A 172 -14.22 -11.83 -5.85
N THR A 173 -14.81 -11.42 -6.99
CA THR A 173 -14.76 -10.06 -7.51
C THR A 173 -15.46 -9.06 -6.60
N GLY A 174 -16.70 -9.36 -6.18
CA GLY A 174 -17.44 -8.51 -5.25
C GLY A 174 -16.73 -8.39 -3.91
N ALA A 175 -16.23 -9.50 -3.36
CA ALA A 175 -15.49 -9.50 -2.09
C ALA A 175 -14.23 -8.63 -2.16
N PHE A 176 -13.46 -8.72 -3.25
CA PHE A 176 -12.26 -7.89 -3.43
C PHE A 176 -12.60 -6.39 -3.50
N LEU A 177 -13.61 -6.02 -4.30
CA LEU A 177 -13.98 -4.62 -4.49
C LEU A 177 -14.68 -4.01 -3.27
N ILE A 178 -15.46 -4.79 -2.51
CA ILE A 178 -16.07 -4.34 -1.23
C ILE A 178 -15.00 -4.18 -0.15
N LEU A 179 -13.99 -5.07 -0.13
CA LEU A 179 -12.87 -4.94 0.79
C LEU A 179 -12.10 -3.63 0.52
N GLY A 180 -11.90 -3.31 -0.76
CA GLY A 180 -11.18 -2.13 -1.20
C GLY A 180 -9.68 -2.23 -0.96
N LYS A 181 -8.96 -1.14 -1.26
CA LYS A 181 -7.51 -1.08 -1.03
C LYS A 181 -7.22 -1.20 0.46
N ASP A 182 -6.48 -2.25 0.83
CA ASP A 182 -6.07 -2.57 2.21
C ASP A 182 -7.23 -2.66 3.23
N GLY A 183 -8.45 -2.97 2.78
CA GLY A 183 -9.62 -3.07 3.66
C GLY A 183 -10.27 -1.72 4.02
N MET A 184 -9.77 -0.60 3.47
CA MET A 184 -10.28 0.73 3.83
C MET A 184 -11.75 0.92 3.50
N ASP A 185 -12.21 0.43 2.35
CA ASP A 185 -13.60 0.65 1.90
C ASP A 185 -14.57 -0.14 2.79
N SER A 186 -14.23 -1.38 3.15
CA SER A 186 -15.02 -2.15 4.10
C SER A 186 -15.11 -1.48 5.47
N ARG A 187 -14.02 -0.85 5.94
CA ARG A 187 -14.01 -0.08 7.19
C ARG A 187 -14.86 1.19 7.08
N LEU A 188 -14.81 1.89 5.95
CA LEU A 188 -15.66 3.05 5.70
C LEU A 188 -17.14 2.67 5.66
N LEU A 189 -17.50 1.54 5.04
CA LEU A 189 -18.86 1.00 5.02
C LEU A 189 -19.33 0.61 6.42
N SER A 190 -18.51 -0.12 7.17
CA SER A 190 -18.77 -0.51 8.56
C SER A 190 -19.04 0.72 9.43
N ASN A 191 -18.20 1.75 9.34
CA ASN A 191 -18.36 2.99 10.09
C ASN A 191 -19.60 3.79 9.65
N LYS A 192 -19.83 3.92 8.33
CA LYS A 192 -20.94 4.70 7.76
C LYS A 192 -22.31 4.16 8.16
N HIS A 193 -22.44 2.84 8.29
CA HIS A 193 -23.70 2.17 8.58
C HIS A 193 -23.79 1.62 10.01
N HIS A 194 -22.77 1.84 10.86
CA HIS A 194 -22.69 1.32 12.23
C HIS A 194 -22.92 -0.20 12.32
N VAL A 195 -22.27 -0.95 11.44
CA VAL A 195 -22.31 -2.42 11.46
C VAL A 195 -20.92 -2.98 11.69
N ARG A 196 -20.85 -4.23 12.14
CA ARG A 196 -19.66 -5.05 12.09
C ARG A 196 -19.71 -5.95 10.86
N MET A 197 -18.61 -6.00 10.13
CA MET A 197 -18.47 -6.81 8.91
C MET A 197 -17.39 -7.88 9.13
N THR A 198 -17.72 -9.14 8.86
CA THR A 198 -16.82 -10.29 8.98
C THR A 198 -16.86 -11.09 7.68
N TYR A 199 -15.70 -11.33 7.05
CA TYR A 199 -15.61 -12.15 5.84
C TYR A 199 -15.48 -13.62 6.20
N LEU A 200 -16.31 -14.46 5.59
CA LEU A 200 -16.30 -15.91 5.69
C LEU A 200 -15.67 -16.49 4.41
N SER A 201 -14.82 -17.51 4.53
CA SER A 201 -14.10 -18.11 3.40
C SER A 201 -14.75 -19.38 2.85
N ASN A 202 -15.66 -20.02 3.61
CA ASN A 202 -16.32 -21.26 3.20
C ASN A 202 -17.77 -21.31 3.72
N PRO A 203 -18.77 -20.88 2.92
CA PRO A 203 -18.67 -20.27 1.58
C PRO A 203 -18.12 -18.83 1.64
N LEU A 204 -17.67 -18.30 0.48
CA LEU A 204 -17.26 -16.89 0.39
C LEU A 204 -18.48 -15.99 0.61
N ALA A 205 -18.55 -15.37 1.78
CA ALA A 205 -19.69 -14.57 2.19
C ALA A 205 -19.27 -13.44 3.14
N LEU A 206 -20.14 -12.46 3.31
CA LEU A 206 -19.99 -11.36 4.25
C LEU A 206 -21.06 -11.46 5.33
N GLN A 207 -20.64 -11.73 6.55
CA GLN A 207 -21.48 -11.66 7.72
C GLN A 207 -21.54 -10.21 8.21
N VAL A 208 -22.73 -9.65 8.30
CA VAL A 208 -23.00 -8.29 8.77
C VAL A 208 -23.81 -8.36 10.05
N GLU A 209 -23.32 -7.74 11.10
CA GLU A 209 -23.96 -7.66 12.43
C GLU A 209 -24.25 -6.20 12.77
N GLY A 210 -25.50 -5.87 13.12
CA GLY A 210 -25.89 -4.51 13.49
C GLY A 210 -27.40 -4.26 13.45
N PRO A 211 -27.85 -2.99 13.55
CA PRO A 211 -29.27 -2.64 13.47
C PRO A 211 -29.91 -3.15 12.17
N ALA A 212 -31.09 -3.76 12.24
CA ALA A 212 -31.74 -4.38 11.07
C ALA A 212 -31.92 -3.41 9.89
N GLY A 213 -32.22 -2.14 10.17
CA GLY A 213 -32.30 -1.08 9.17
C GLY A 213 -30.96 -0.84 8.46
N SER A 214 -29.86 -0.78 9.21
CA SER A 214 -28.50 -0.63 8.66
C SER A 214 -28.11 -1.81 7.78
N ILE A 215 -28.41 -3.04 8.21
CA ILE A 215 -28.13 -4.24 7.41
C ILE A 215 -28.85 -4.20 6.06
N LYS A 216 -30.13 -3.79 6.04
CA LYS A 216 -30.88 -3.61 4.79
C LYS A 216 -30.23 -2.58 3.86
N THR A 217 -29.74 -1.46 4.42
CA THR A 217 -29.03 -0.45 3.60
C THR A 217 -27.72 -0.97 3.03
N ILE A 218 -26.96 -1.77 3.80
CA ILE A 218 -25.72 -2.38 3.32
C ILE A 218 -25.98 -3.44 2.26
N ARG A 219 -27.02 -4.26 2.42
CA ARG A 219 -27.42 -5.22 1.40
C ARG A 219 -27.71 -4.53 0.07
N ALA A 220 -28.45 -3.41 0.11
CA ALA A 220 -28.72 -2.60 -1.07
C ALA A 220 -27.43 -1.99 -1.67
N HIS A 221 -26.53 -1.49 -0.82
CA HIS A 221 -25.25 -0.95 -1.28
C HIS A 221 -24.35 -2.01 -1.91
N ILE A 222 -24.26 -3.22 -1.33
CA ILE A 222 -23.50 -4.33 -1.91
C ILE A 222 -24.10 -4.78 -3.25
N ALA A 223 -25.43 -4.81 -3.35
CA ALA A 223 -26.10 -5.10 -4.61
C ALA A 223 -25.78 -4.04 -5.68
N ASP A 224 -25.74 -2.76 -5.31
CA ASP A 224 -25.35 -1.66 -6.19
C ASP A 224 -23.87 -1.78 -6.64
N ILE A 225 -22.95 -2.05 -5.71
CA ILE A 225 -21.54 -2.30 -6.04
C ILE A 225 -21.43 -3.44 -7.05
N ASN A 226 -22.10 -4.57 -6.81
CA ASN A 226 -22.09 -5.73 -7.69
C ASN A 226 -22.68 -5.43 -9.08
N ALA A 227 -23.74 -4.63 -9.16
CA ALA A 227 -24.34 -4.21 -10.43
C ALA A 227 -23.42 -3.25 -11.22
N ASN A 228 -22.52 -2.55 -10.53
CA ASN A 228 -21.57 -1.61 -11.13
C ASN A 228 -20.17 -2.21 -11.36
N ILE A 229 -20.00 -3.53 -11.23
CA ILE A 229 -18.74 -4.21 -11.60
C ILE A 229 -18.67 -4.31 -13.12
N VAL A 230 -17.56 -3.83 -13.68
CA VAL A 230 -17.21 -3.99 -15.09
C VAL A 230 -16.03 -4.96 -15.19
N GLU A 231 -16.13 -5.94 -16.08
CA GLU A 231 -15.03 -6.83 -16.42
C GLU A 231 -14.48 -6.46 -17.80
N ASP A 232 -13.15 -6.38 -17.90
CA ASP A 232 -12.44 -6.14 -19.15
C ASP A 232 -11.39 -7.24 -19.34
N VAL A 233 -11.17 -7.65 -20.59
CA VAL A 233 -10.18 -8.69 -20.93
C VAL A 233 -9.10 -8.04 -21.79
N PHE A 234 -7.89 -8.01 -21.25
CA PHE A 234 -6.74 -7.36 -21.85
C PHE A 234 -5.72 -8.39 -22.36
N GLU A 235 -5.23 -8.22 -23.59
CA GLU A 235 -4.19 -9.08 -24.18
C GLU A 235 -2.79 -8.55 -23.85
N LEU A 236 -1.93 -9.42 -23.33
CA LEU A 236 -0.55 -9.12 -22.97
C LEU A 236 0.35 -9.19 -24.20
N PRO A 237 1.30 -8.25 -24.37
CA PRO A 237 2.07 -8.12 -25.60
C PRO A 237 3.06 -9.26 -25.88
N LEU A 238 3.53 -9.98 -24.84
CA LEU A 238 4.58 -11.00 -24.97
C LEU A 238 4.06 -12.45 -24.86
N ASN A 239 2.76 -12.68 -25.02
CA ASN A 239 2.13 -14.01 -24.94
C ASN A 239 2.48 -14.84 -23.68
N LYS A 240 2.87 -14.18 -22.59
CA LYS A 240 3.27 -14.79 -21.31
C LYS A 240 2.18 -14.62 -20.26
N THR A 241 2.01 -15.62 -19.41
CA THR A 241 1.14 -15.54 -18.23
C THR A 241 1.83 -14.77 -17.12
N ILE A 242 1.06 -14.06 -16.29
CA ILE A 242 1.60 -13.39 -15.10
C ILE A 242 1.50 -14.36 -13.93
N ARG A 243 2.52 -14.41 -13.09
CA ARG A 243 2.50 -15.22 -11.86
C ARG A 243 1.34 -14.79 -10.93
N SER A 244 0.70 -15.75 -10.27
CA SER A 244 -0.49 -15.48 -9.46
C SER A 244 -0.22 -14.56 -8.27
N ASP A 245 0.96 -14.64 -7.65
CA ASP A 245 1.40 -13.75 -6.57
C ASP A 245 1.54 -12.30 -7.05
N LEU A 246 2.03 -12.10 -8.27
CA LEU A 246 2.12 -10.77 -8.89
C LEU A 246 0.75 -10.21 -9.23
N LEU A 247 -0.17 -11.02 -9.76
CA LEU A 247 -1.55 -10.58 -10.01
C LEU A 247 -2.24 -10.12 -8.72
N GLN A 248 -2.05 -10.81 -7.60
CA GLN A 248 -2.61 -10.36 -6.32
C GLN A 248 -2.05 -8.99 -5.90
N ARG A 249 -0.77 -8.73 -6.14
CA ARG A 249 -0.14 -7.43 -5.85
C ARG A 249 -0.63 -6.35 -6.81
N ILE A 250 -0.70 -6.63 -8.10
CA ILE A 250 -1.28 -5.73 -9.09
C ILE A 250 -2.70 -5.37 -8.68
N SER A 251 -3.48 -6.35 -8.21
CA SER A 251 -4.84 -6.11 -7.76
C SER A 251 -4.88 -5.13 -6.60
N ARG A 252 -4.05 -5.36 -5.57
CA ARG A 252 -3.93 -4.47 -4.41
C ARG A 252 -3.46 -3.06 -4.76
N LEU A 253 -2.51 -2.93 -5.67
CA LEU A 253 -1.95 -1.63 -6.08
C LEU A 253 -2.96 -0.82 -6.89
N SER A 254 -3.62 -1.46 -7.85
CA SER A 254 -4.55 -0.83 -8.79
C SER A 254 -5.96 -0.60 -8.20
N GLY A 255 -6.37 -1.40 -7.22
CA GLY A 255 -7.75 -1.43 -6.74
C GLY A 255 -8.73 -2.15 -7.67
N ALA A 256 -8.24 -2.88 -8.67
CA ALA A 256 -9.03 -3.74 -9.55
C ALA A 256 -8.63 -5.20 -9.34
N LEU A 257 -9.56 -6.15 -9.43
CA LEU A 257 -9.21 -7.57 -9.36
C LEU A 257 -8.61 -8.01 -10.70
N THR A 258 -7.38 -8.51 -10.69
CA THR A 258 -6.71 -9.04 -11.88
C THR A 258 -6.53 -10.56 -11.80
N GLN A 259 -6.91 -11.26 -12.86
CA GLN A 259 -6.82 -12.72 -12.96
C GLN A 259 -6.30 -13.14 -14.33
N ASN A 260 -5.50 -14.20 -14.41
CA ASN A 260 -5.16 -14.79 -15.71
C ASN A 260 -6.42 -15.36 -16.36
N PHE A 261 -6.63 -15.06 -17.65
CA PHE A 261 -7.74 -15.54 -18.45
C PHE A 261 -7.20 -16.12 -19.76
N GLY A 262 -6.74 -17.37 -19.72
CA GLY A 262 -6.00 -18.00 -20.83
C GLY A 262 -4.48 -17.78 -20.73
N ARG A 263 -3.77 -17.97 -21.84
CA ARG A 263 -2.28 -17.93 -21.86
C ARG A 263 -1.70 -16.52 -21.92
N ASN A 264 -2.39 -15.60 -22.58
CA ASN A 264 -1.88 -14.26 -22.85
C ASN A 264 -2.91 -13.17 -22.54
N LYS A 265 -3.97 -13.47 -21.79
CA LYS A 265 -4.96 -12.47 -21.42
C LYS A 265 -5.11 -12.37 -19.91
N VAL A 266 -5.37 -11.16 -19.46
CA VAL A 266 -5.67 -10.84 -18.07
C VAL A 266 -7.08 -10.28 -18.03
N ARG A 267 -7.93 -10.87 -17.20
CA ARG A 267 -9.22 -10.31 -16.85
C ARG A 267 -9.00 -9.29 -15.73
N VAL A 268 -9.53 -8.09 -15.93
CA VAL A 268 -9.48 -6.98 -14.98
C VAL A 268 -10.91 -6.61 -14.63
N ALA A 269 -11.29 -6.81 -13.37
CA ALA A 269 -12.61 -6.45 -12.87
C ALA A 269 -12.52 -5.25 -11.91
N PHE A 270 -13.33 -4.22 -12.16
CA PHE A 270 -13.22 -2.94 -11.46
C PHE A 270 -14.60 -2.29 -11.32
N HIS A 271 -14.68 -1.29 -10.44
CA HIS A 271 -15.91 -0.53 -10.25
C HIS A 271 -16.10 0.49 -11.38
N LYS A 272 -17.30 0.58 -11.96
CA LYS A 272 -17.62 1.49 -13.09
C LYS A 272 -17.26 2.95 -12.84
N ASN A 273 -17.38 3.42 -11.59
CA ASN A 273 -17.04 4.81 -11.21
C ASN A 273 -15.52 5.05 -11.07
N HIS A 274 -14.68 4.01 -11.21
CA HIS A 274 -13.24 4.07 -11.07
C HIS A 274 -12.50 3.43 -12.28
N PRO A 275 -12.72 3.92 -13.51
CA PRO A 275 -12.10 3.35 -14.71
C PRO A 275 -10.56 3.42 -14.69
N ARG A 276 -9.99 4.38 -13.95
CA ARG A 276 -8.55 4.50 -13.75
C ARG A 276 -7.93 3.25 -13.10
N ALA A 277 -8.68 2.52 -12.25
CA ALA A 277 -8.19 1.28 -11.64
C ALA A 277 -7.87 0.22 -12.70
N ALA A 278 -8.71 0.10 -13.73
CA ALA A 278 -8.48 -0.81 -14.84
C ALA A 278 -7.24 -0.43 -15.65
N LEU A 279 -7.06 0.87 -15.92
CA LEU A 279 -5.92 1.40 -16.64
C LEU A 279 -4.61 1.12 -15.90
N VAL A 280 -4.55 1.43 -14.59
CA VAL A 280 -3.38 1.13 -13.75
C VAL A 280 -3.12 -0.38 -13.72
N ALA A 281 -4.14 -1.22 -13.58
CA ALA A 281 -3.99 -2.67 -13.61
C ALA A 281 -3.37 -3.17 -14.92
N LYS A 282 -3.82 -2.68 -16.09
CA LYS A 282 -3.25 -3.04 -17.40
C LYS A 282 -1.77 -2.65 -17.50
N ARG A 283 -1.41 -1.45 -17.05
CA ARG A 283 -0.02 -0.97 -17.08
C ARG A 283 0.91 -1.78 -16.20
N LEU A 284 0.50 -2.02 -14.95
CA LEU A 284 1.24 -2.86 -14.03
C LEU A 284 1.36 -4.30 -14.58
N ALA A 285 0.31 -4.83 -15.21
CA ALA A 285 0.35 -6.15 -15.85
C ALA A 285 1.38 -6.21 -17.00
N ILE A 286 1.38 -5.24 -17.91
CA ILE A 286 2.38 -5.16 -18.99
C ILE A 286 3.78 -5.03 -18.41
N ARG A 287 3.97 -4.15 -17.43
CA ARG A 287 5.25 -3.94 -16.76
C ARG A 287 5.76 -5.22 -16.12
N ALA A 288 4.92 -5.98 -15.42
CA ALA A 288 5.30 -7.26 -14.81
C ALA A 288 5.83 -8.25 -15.86
N VAL A 289 5.15 -8.37 -17.01
CA VAL A 289 5.59 -9.26 -18.09
C VAL A 289 6.90 -8.78 -18.72
N CYS A 290 7.05 -7.46 -18.93
CA CYS A 290 8.27 -6.89 -19.48
C CYS A 290 9.46 -7.08 -18.52
N GLU A 291 9.28 -6.82 -17.21
CA GLU A 291 10.33 -6.99 -16.20
C GLU A 291 10.78 -8.45 -16.05
N GLU A 292 9.87 -9.41 -16.16
CA GLU A 292 10.21 -10.82 -16.13
C GLU A 292 11.04 -11.21 -17.36
N ASN A 293 10.65 -10.73 -18.54
CA ASN A 293 11.41 -10.95 -19.77
C ASN A 293 12.80 -10.31 -19.68
N ASP A 294 12.84 -9.07 -19.21
CA ASP A 294 14.04 -8.27 -19.02
C ASP A 294 15.02 -8.88 -18.04
N SER A 295 14.55 -9.68 -17.07
CA SER A 295 15.41 -10.31 -16.07
C SER A 295 16.10 -11.57 -16.57
N ARG A 296 15.61 -12.20 -17.65
CA ARG A 296 16.25 -13.40 -18.24
C ARG A 296 17.46 -13.05 -19.11
N GLY A 297 17.52 -11.84 -19.66
CA GLY A 297 18.59 -11.38 -20.55
C GLY A 297 19.74 -10.64 -19.85
N LYS A 298 19.63 -10.37 -18.55
CA LYS A 298 20.65 -9.60 -17.82
C LYS A 298 21.93 -10.41 -17.68
N GLN A 299 23.03 -9.79 -18.06
CA GLN A 299 24.34 -10.39 -17.88
C GLN A 299 24.79 -10.19 -16.42
N LEU A 300 25.16 -11.28 -15.77
CA LEU A 300 25.62 -11.31 -14.39
C LEU A 300 27.11 -11.69 -14.35
N PHE A 301 27.89 -10.87 -13.67
CA PHE A 301 29.33 -11.06 -13.46
C PHE A 301 29.65 -11.18 -11.98
N PHE A 302 30.71 -11.93 -11.70
CA PHE A 302 31.29 -12.07 -10.38
C PHE A 302 32.63 -11.34 -10.36
N HIS A 303 32.78 -10.39 -9.44
CA HIS A 303 34.07 -9.77 -9.18
C HIS A 303 34.84 -10.61 -8.16
N LEU A 304 36.04 -11.05 -8.56
CA LEU A 304 36.99 -11.67 -7.64
C LEU A 304 38.20 -10.74 -7.45
N PRO A 305 38.49 -10.30 -6.22
CA PRO A 305 39.72 -9.59 -5.95
C PRO A 305 40.93 -10.51 -6.21
N PRO A 306 42.08 -9.97 -6.62
CA PRO A 306 43.28 -10.78 -6.75
C PRO A 306 43.63 -11.41 -5.40
N ALA A 307 44.11 -12.65 -5.41
CA ALA A 307 44.71 -13.24 -4.23
C ALA A 307 45.83 -12.30 -3.76
N ALA A 308 45.80 -11.90 -2.48
CA ALA A 308 46.86 -11.07 -1.93
C ALA A 308 48.19 -11.79 -2.18
N PRO A 309 49.22 -11.13 -2.74
CA PRO A 309 50.53 -11.74 -2.91
C PRO A 309 51.01 -12.06 -1.49
N ASN A 310 50.95 -13.34 -1.12
CA ASN A 310 51.32 -13.77 0.22
C ASN A 310 52.84 -13.56 0.33
N PRO A 311 53.32 -12.65 1.20
CA PRO A 311 54.74 -12.41 1.33
C PRO A 311 55.46 -13.59 1.99
N ASP A 312 54.70 -14.49 2.64
CA ASP A 312 55.22 -15.70 3.28
C ASP A 312 54.76 -16.98 2.56
N PRO A 313 55.65 -17.67 1.82
CA PRO A 313 55.33 -18.97 1.22
C PRO A 313 55.04 -20.06 2.28
N ALA A 314 55.46 -19.86 3.53
CA ALA A 314 55.21 -20.79 4.65
C ALA A 314 53.81 -20.64 5.29
N ALA A 315 53.14 -19.50 5.10
CA ALA A 315 51.75 -19.26 5.55
C ALA A 315 50.71 -19.52 4.45
N ALA A 316 51.12 -20.09 3.32
CA ALA A 316 50.27 -20.32 2.15
C ALA A 316 49.10 -21.31 2.37
N SER A 317 49.05 -21.99 3.52
CA SER A 317 48.00 -22.94 3.89
C SER A 317 46.77 -22.31 4.58
N THR A 318 46.80 -21.02 4.94
CA THR A 318 45.61 -20.24 5.32
C THR A 318 45.13 -19.33 4.19
N SER A 319 45.35 -19.76 2.94
CA SER A 319 44.73 -19.16 1.76
C SER A 319 43.24 -19.02 2.01
N PHE A 320 42.81 -17.78 2.19
CA PHE A 320 41.42 -17.31 2.13
C PHE A 320 40.54 -18.33 1.44
N THR A 321 39.74 -19.08 2.20
CA THR A 321 38.86 -20.03 1.53
C THR A 321 37.83 -19.19 0.77
N ASP A 322 37.78 -19.38 -0.55
CA ASP A 322 36.81 -18.78 -1.46
C ASP A 322 35.41 -19.41 -1.23
N ASP A 323 35.00 -19.39 0.03
CA ASP A 323 33.76 -19.95 0.53
C ASP A 323 32.73 -18.83 0.66
N TYR A 324 31.64 -19.01 -0.06
CA TYR A 324 30.51 -18.10 -0.17
C TYR A 324 29.27 -18.75 0.41
N ALA A 325 28.34 -17.93 0.88
CA ALA A 325 27.04 -18.38 1.34
C ALA A 325 25.95 -17.38 0.94
N LEU A 326 24.72 -17.86 0.84
CA LEU A 326 23.54 -17.02 0.69
C LEU A 326 23.06 -16.55 2.06
N TYR A 327 23.00 -15.25 2.23
CA TYR A 327 22.47 -14.61 3.44
C TYR A 327 21.10 -14.01 3.16
N PRO A 328 20.11 -14.19 4.04
CA PRO A 328 18.84 -13.48 3.94
C PRO A 328 19.08 -11.98 3.86
N PHE A 329 18.50 -11.33 2.86
CA PHE A 329 18.65 -9.89 2.66
C PHE A 329 17.45 -9.14 3.24
N LEU A 330 17.68 -8.34 4.26
CA LEU A 330 16.67 -7.45 4.85
C LEU A 330 16.88 -6.05 4.31
N SER A 331 16.10 -5.68 3.30
CA SER A 331 16.15 -4.33 2.75
C SER A 331 15.57 -3.32 3.74
N PRO A 332 16.24 -2.18 4.01
CA PRO A 332 15.64 -1.08 4.77
C PRO A 332 14.53 -0.37 3.98
N ARG A 333 14.37 -0.66 2.68
CA ARG A 333 13.39 -0.06 1.77
C ARG A 333 12.54 -1.15 1.13
N SER A 334 11.34 -0.81 0.68
CA SER A 334 10.52 -1.76 -0.07
C SER A 334 11.24 -2.18 -1.36
N LEU A 335 11.42 -3.49 -1.53
CA LEU A 335 11.88 -4.06 -2.79
C LEU A 335 10.85 -3.78 -3.90
N PRO A 336 11.25 -3.72 -5.18
CA PRO A 336 10.32 -3.51 -6.28
C PRO A 336 9.10 -4.44 -6.15
N TRP A 337 7.90 -3.92 -6.36
CA TRP A 337 6.67 -4.67 -6.10
C TRP A 337 6.55 -5.97 -6.93
N THR A 338 7.28 -6.07 -8.04
CA THR A 338 7.45 -7.25 -8.90
C THR A 338 8.34 -8.35 -8.29
N VAL A 339 9.00 -8.08 -7.17
CA VAL A 339 9.92 -8.99 -6.49
C VAL A 339 9.27 -9.59 -5.27
N ASN A 340 9.34 -10.92 -5.12
CA ASN A 340 8.86 -11.52 -3.88
C ASN A 340 9.80 -11.18 -2.71
N ALA A 341 9.33 -10.37 -1.76
CA ALA A 341 10.12 -9.99 -0.60
C ALA A 341 10.40 -11.16 0.36
N SER A 342 9.58 -12.22 0.33
CA SER A 342 9.88 -13.46 1.07
C SER A 342 10.91 -14.28 0.29
N GLY A 343 12.08 -14.52 0.87
CA GLY A 343 13.10 -15.37 0.27
C GLY A 343 14.04 -14.64 -0.71
N VAL A 344 14.46 -13.42 -0.35
CA VAL A 344 15.55 -12.72 -1.03
C VAL A 344 16.86 -12.97 -0.31
N PHE A 345 17.90 -13.32 -1.08
CA PHE A 345 19.21 -13.66 -0.55
C PHE A 345 20.30 -12.88 -1.27
N ARG A 346 21.33 -12.47 -0.54
CA ARG A 346 22.55 -11.88 -1.09
C ARG A 346 23.70 -12.84 -0.86
N VAL A 347 24.52 -13.04 -1.88
CA VAL A 347 25.75 -13.83 -1.77
C VAL A 347 26.80 -13.01 -1.04
N ARG A 348 27.46 -13.63 -0.07
CA ARG A 348 28.60 -13.03 0.63
C ARG A 348 29.66 -14.07 0.93
N ARG A 349 30.87 -13.60 1.16
CA ARG A 349 31.97 -14.42 1.64
C ARG A 349 31.83 -14.73 3.15
N VAL A 350 32.10 -15.97 3.53
CA VAL A 350 31.76 -16.55 4.84
C VAL A 350 32.61 -16.01 6.00
N GLU A 351 33.90 -15.72 5.78
CA GLU A 351 34.86 -15.39 6.85
C GLU A 351 34.67 -13.99 7.46
N ASN A 352 33.81 -13.15 6.88
CA ASN A 352 33.80 -11.70 7.12
C ASN A 352 32.57 -11.17 7.90
N PHE A 353 31.70 -12.04 8.44
CA PHE A 353 30.40 -11.58 8.97
C PHE A 353 30.49 -10.85 10.32
N LEU A 354 31.37 -11.29 11.22
CA LEU A 354 31.44 -10.74 12.59
C LEU A 354 32.42 -9.58 12.74
N SER A 355 33.31 -9.40 11.76
CA SER A 355 34.29 -8.33 11.75
C SER A 355 33.60 -7.02 11.36
N THR A 356 33.31 -6.16 12.34
CA THR A 356 32.90 -4.76 12.12
C THR A 356 34.01 -4.04 11.36
N GLY A 357 33.97 -4.08 10.03
CA GLY A 357 35.01 -3.53 9.17
C GLY A 357 35.53 -4.46 8.06
N ALA A 358 34.98 -5.67 7.89
CA ALA A 358 35.35 -6.52 6.75
C ALA A 358 34.72 -6.03 5.44
N SER A 359 35.19 -4.89 4.96
CA SER A 359 35.14 -4.52 3.56
C SER A 359 36.43 -4.98 2.89
N GLU A 360 36.36 -5.22 1.58
CA GLU A 360 37.55 -5.37 0.74
C GLU A 360 38.59 -4.27 1.03
N ASP A 361 39.85 -4.68 1.26
CA ASP A 361 40.98 -3.77 1.39
C ASP A 361 41.46 -3.33 0.00
N LEU A 362 40.87 -2.24 -0.50
CA LEU A 362 41.15 -1.68 -1.82
C LEU A 362 42.64 -1.39 -2.06
N LYS A 363 43.43 -1.15 -1.00
CA LYS A 363 44.87 -0.91 -1.14
C LYS A 363 45.62 -2.20 -1.52
N LYS A 364 45.16 -3.34 -1.00
CA LYS A 364 45.73 -4.66 -1.28
C LYS A 364 45.21 -5.23 -2.59
N THR A 365 43.89 -5.22 -2.77
CA THR A 365 43.22 -5.83 -3.92
C THR A 365 43.27 -4.95 -5.17
N GLY A 366 43.40 -3.63 -4.99
CA GLY A 366 43.36 -2.65 -6.08
C GLY A 366 41.95 -2.29 -6.56
N GLY A 367 40.91 -2.93 -6.02
CA GLY A 367 39.51 -2.68 -6.38
C GLY A 367 39.19 -2.83 -7.88
N LEU A 368 38.16 -2.11 -8.32
CA LEU A 368 37.78 -1.98 -9.73
C LEU A 368 38.76 -1.06 -10.47
N LEU A 369 39.24 0.00 -9.79
CA LEU A 369 40.12 1.02 -10.36
C LEU A 369 41.42 0.47 -10.94
N MET A 370 42.15 -0.34 -10.17
CA MET A 370 43.45 -0.87 -10.61
C MET A 370 43.29 -2.04 -11.57
N GLY A 371 42.07 -2.53 -11.80
CA GLY A 371 41.77 -3.63 -12.72
C GLY A 371 42.51 -4.93 -12.38
N ARG A 372 42.95 -5.11 -11.14
CA ARG A 372 43.69 -6.31 -10.71
C ARG A 372 42.76 -7.48 -10.41
N GLY A 373 41.50 -7.19 -10.07
CA GLY A 373 40.47 -8.20 -9.93
C GLY A 373 40.03 -8.76 -11.28
N ARG A 374 39.38 -9.92 -11.25
CA ARG A 374 38.85 -10.59 -12.45
C ARG A 374 37.33 -10.51 -12.44
N LEU A 375 36.73 -10.25 -13.60
CA LEU A 375 35.30 -10.42 -13.77
C LEU A 375 35.04 -11.75 -14.45
N ILE A 376 34.23 -12.56 -13.80
CA ILE A 376 33.94 -13.92 -14.23
C ILE A 376 32.47 -14.04 -14.57
N THR A 377 32.15 -14.57 -15.75
CA THR A 377 30.77 -14.90 -16.13
C THR A 377 30.27 -16.15 -15.40
N LEU A 378 28.98 -16.47 -15.53
CA LEU A 378 28.45 -17.74 -15.03
C LEU A 378 29.15 -18.96 -15.66
N GLN A 379 29.60 -18.84 -16.93
CA GLN A 379 30.38 -19.85 -17.66
C GLN A 379 31.86 -19.87 -17.29
N ARG A 380 32.28 -19.12 -16.26
CA ARG A 380 33.66 -19.02 -15.79
C ARG A 380 34.62 -18.38 -16.80
N GLN A 381 34.11 -17.61 -17.75
CA GLN A 381 34.95 -16.85 -18.67
C GLN A 381 35.41 -15.55 -18.00
N GLU A 382 36.70 -15.29 -18.05
CA GLU A 382 37.27 -14.04 -17.57
C GLU A 382 37.11 -12.95 -18.63
N THR A 383 36.64 -11.78 -18.20
CA THR A 383 36.43 -10.61 -19.07
C THR A 383 36.91 -9.33 -18.40
N GLY A 384 37.41 -8.39 -19.19
CA GLY A 384 37.80 -7.06 -18.70
C GLY A 384 36.60 -6.12 -18.65
N LEU A 385 36.39 -5.44 -17.51
CA LEU A 385 35.26 -4.52 -17.32
C LEU A 385 35.17 -3.45 -18.42
N ARG A 386 36.30 -2.80 -18.73
CA ARG A 386 36.35 -1.73 -19.74
C ARG A 386 36.06 -2.27 -21.13
N THR A 387 36.66 -3.40 -21.51
CA THR A 387 36.40 -4.06 -22.80
C THR A 387 34.92 -4.40 -22.95
N LEU A 388 34.30 -4.85 -21.87
CA LEU A 388 32.89 -5.22 -21.85
C LEU A 388 31.98 -3.99 -21.98
N LEU A 389 32.27 -2.92 -21.25
CA LEU A 389 31.48 -1.68 -21.29
C LEU A 389 31.67 -0.87 -22.58
N LEU A 390 32.81 -1.04 -23.26
CA LEU A 390 33.12 -0.38 -24.53
C LEU A 390 32.86 -1.27 -25.75
N ALA A 391 32.40 -2.51 -25.54
CA ALA A 391 32.01 -3.38 -26.63
C ALA A 391 30.96 -2.69 -27.52
N GLY A 392 31.15 -2.76 -28.85
CA GLY A 392 30.25 -2.15 -29.83
C GLY A 392 30.22 -0.61 -29.85
N TYR A 393 31.14 0.10 -29.17
CA TYR A 393 31.15 1.57 -29.18
C TYR A 393 31.31 2.16 -30.58
N SER A 394 32.21 1.60 -31.40
CA SER A 394 32.50 2.10 -32.75
C SER A 394 31.39 1.89 -33.77
N GLU A 395 30.41 1.03 -33.47
CA GLU A 395 29.36 0.62 -34.42
C GLU A 395 27.99 1.23 -34.08
N SER A 396 27.92 2.03 -33.02
CA SER A 396 26.66 2.57 -32.51
C SER A 396 26.19 3.75 -33.37
N PRO A 397 24.93 3.77 -33.87
CA PRO A 397 24.40 4.89 -34.67
C PRO A 397 24.02 6.10 -33.81
N PHE A 398 24.30 6.07 -32.51
CA PHE A 398 23.91 7.10 -31.56
C PHE A 398 25.04 8.09 -31.32
N SER A 399 24.70 9.37 -31.17
CA SER A 399 25.66 10.47 -31.01
C SER A 399 26.25 10.55 -29.60
N SER A 400 25.60 9.96 -28.60
CA SER A 400 26.01 10.03 -27.20
C SER A 400 26.00 8.64 -26.57
N ARG A 401 27.12 8.24 -25.96
CA ARG A 401 27.21 7.11 -25.04
C ARG A 401 27.44 7.62 -23.64
N VAL A 402 26.63 7.17 -22.69
CA VAL A 402 26.81 7.44 -21.27
C VAL A 402 26.97 6.10 -20.55
N VAL A 403 28.02 5.99 -19.72
CA VAL A 403 28.18 4.84 -18.82
C VAL A 403 27.88 5.29 -17.40
N SER A 404 26.94 4.61 -16.74
CA SER A 404 26.65 4.85 -15.34
C SER A 404 26.85 3.59 -14.49
N ALA A 405 27.13 3.79 -13.21
CA ALA A 405 27.25 2.75 -12.20
C ALA A 405 26.28 3.02 -11.07
N SER A 406 25.21 2.23 -10.98
CA SER A 406 24.28 2.26 -9.86
C SER A 406 24.81 1.40 -8.73
N ILE A 407 24.75 1.92 -7.50
CA ILE A 407 25.09 1.18 -6.28
C ILE A 407 23.84 0.47 -5.75
N GLY A 408 23.98 -0.78 -5.30
CA GLY A 408 22.84 -1.58 -4.88
C GLY A 408 23.21 -2.95 -4.38
N HIS A 409 22.30 -3.91 -4.55
CA HIS A 409 22.52 -5.31 -4.22
C HIS A 409 22.00 -6.20 -5.33
N VAL A 410 22.80 -7.18 -5.75
CA VAL A 410 22.33 -8.28 -6.59
C VAL A 410 21.73 -9.33 -5.67
N LEU A 411 20.42 -9.51 -5.78
CA LEU A 411 19.63 -10.40 -4.96
C LEU A 411 19.20 -11.62 -5.76
N VAL A 412 19.39 -12.78 -5.16
CA VAL A 412 18.84 -14.06 -5.63
C VAL A 412 17.49 -14.24 -4.97
N THR A 413 16.46 -14.50 -5.76
CA THR A 413 15.10 -14.70 -5.23
C THR A 413 14.71 -16.16 -5.27
N SER A 414 13.96 -16.62 -4.27
CA SER A 414 13.38 -17.96 -4.29
C SER A 414 12.14 -18.02 -5.19
N GLN A 415 11.90 -19.19 -5.78
CA GLN A 415 10.67 -19.46 -6.52
C GLN A 415 9.40 -19.13 -5.71
N PRO A 416 8.37 -18.57 -6.35
CA PRO A 416 7.12 -18.21 -5.69
C PRO A 416 6.39 -19.45 -5.14
N GLY A 417 5.69 -19.29 -4.01
CA GLY A 417 4.84 -20.33 -3.41
C GLY A 417 5.46 -21.12 -2.26
N LYS A 418 6.77 -21.01 -2.01
CA LYS A 418 7.43 -21.55 -0.81
C LYS A 418 7.97 -20.41 0.03
N ILE A 419 7.32 -20.10 1.15
CA ILE A 419 7.84 -19.16 2.15
C ILE A 419 8.97 -19.86 2.89
N ASN A 420 10.14 -19.95 2.27
CA ASN A 420 11.33 -20.49 2.90
C ASN A 420 12.19 -19.33 3.39
N ILE A 421 12.29 -19.20 4.71
CA ILE A 421 13.27 -18.30 5.36
C ILE A 421 14.69 -18.86 5.15
N ALA A 422 14.80 -20.18 5.03
CA ALA A 422 16.05 -20.83 4.70
C ALA A 422 16.42 -20.57 3.22
N PRO A 423 17.73 -20.42 2.92
CA PRO A 423 18.21 -20.36 1.55
C PRO A 423 17.70 -21.56 0.74
N PRO A 424 17.49 -21.40 -0.58
CA PRO A 424 17.00 -22.49 -1.42
C PRO A 424 17.93 -23.71 -1.27
N LEU A 425 17.40 -24.82 -0.74
CA LEU A 425 18.09 -26.11 -0.73
C LEU A 425 18.51 -26.40 -2.19
N PRO A 426 19.80 -26.67 -2.49
CA PRO A 426 20.86 -27.19 -1.63
C PRO A 426 21.73 -26.18 -0.85
N LEU A 427 21.58 -24.86 -1.01
CA LEU A 427 22.53 -23.81 -0.57
C LEU A 427 22.65 -23.54 0.94
N GLN A 428 22.40 -24.53 1.79
CA GLN A 428 22.72 -24.41 3.21
C GLN A 428 24.22 -24.60 3.40
N GLY A 429 24.85 -23.73 4.19
CA GLY A 429 26.27 -23.81 4.53
C GLY A 429 27.20 -22.99 3.63
N GLN A 430 28.47 -23.40 3.59
CA GLN A 430 29.59 -22.71 2.93
C GLN A 430 29.90 -23.39 1.58
N TRP A 431 30.08 -22.59 0.53
CA TRP A 431 30.16 -23.06 -0.85
C TRP A 431 31.37 -22.47 -1.56
N ARG A 432 32.20 -23.31 -2.15
CA ARG A 432 33.26 -22.84 -3.05
C ARG A 432 32.66 -22.15 -4.28
N LEU A 433 33.27 -21.06 -4.71
CA LEU A 433 32.79 -20.29 -5.87
C LEU A 433 32.44 -21.12 -7.11
N PRO A 434 33.25 -22.08 -7.60
CA PRO A 434 32.93 -22.80 -8.83
C PRO A 434 31.62 -23.59 -8.72
N TYR A 435 31.31 -24.10 -7.53
CA TYR A 435 30.07 -24.82 -7.27
C TYR A 435 28.88 -23.87 -7.22
N PHE A 436 29.05 -22.69 -6.63
CA PHE A 436 28.04 -21.63 -6.62
C PHE A 436 27.71 -21.11 -8.03
N LEU A 437 28.74 -20.81 -8.84
CA LEU A 437 28.56 -20.40 -10.24
C LEU A 437 27.80 -21.45 -11.06
N GLY A 438 28.20 -22.73 -10.92
CA GLY A 438 27.51 -23.84 -11.59
C GLY A 438 26.09 -24.07 -11.09
N TRP A 439 25.77 -23.69 -9.85
CA TRP A 439 24.40 -23.72 -9.33
C TRP A 439 23.53 -22.62 -9.96
N MET A 440 24.01 -21.37 -10.03
CA MET A 440 23.25 -20.28 -10.65
C MET A 440 23.03 -20.51 -12.15
N GLU A 441 24.05 -21.01 -12.84
CA GLU A 441 23.95 -21.35 -14.27
C GLU A 441 22.85 -22.38 -14.53
N LYS A 442 22.69 -23.38 -13.66
CA LYS A 442 21.69 -24.45 -13.80
C LYS A 442 20.28 -24.05 -13.38
N GLN A 443 20.15 -23.25 -12.33
CA GLN A 443 18.86 -23.05 -11.67
C GLN A 443 17.98 -21.97 -12.33
N SER A 444 18.54 -21.14 -13.22
CA SER A 444 17.82 -20.05 -13.90
C SER A 444 17.03 -19.14 -12.94
N GLU A 445 17.42 -19.11 -11.65
CA GLU A 445 16.71 -18.32 -10.65
C GLU A 445 16.84 -16.85 -11.00
N PRO A 446 15.74 -16.08 -10.95
CA PRO A 446 15.79 -14.68 -11.31
C PRO A 446 16.63 -13.92 -10.29
N THR A 447 17.64 -13.24 -10.81
CA THR A 447 18.40 -12.24 -10.06
C THR A 447 17.80 -10.87 -10.28
N ILE A 448 17.75 -10.08 -9.20
CA ILE A 448 17.29 -8.70 -9.24
C ILE A 448 18.33 -7.82 -8.61
N PHE A 449 18.63 -6.72 -9.28
CA PHE A 449 19.37 -5.62 -8.68
C PHE A 449 18.42 -4.69 -7.92
N SER A 450 18.66 -4.51 -6.63
CA SER A 450 17.95 -3.54 -5.79
C SER A 450 18.87 -2.33 -5.54
N PRO A 451 18.61 -1.16 -6.16
CA PRO A 451 19.43 0.02 -5.95
C PRO A 451 19.35 0.48 -4.49
N THR A 452 20.46 1.00 -3.97
CA THR A 452 20.54 1.55 -2.61
C THR A 452 21.32 2.86 -2.60
N LEU A 453 21.01 3.69 -1.60
CA LEU A 453 21.73 4.94 -1.37
C LEU A 453 22.80 4.68 -0.30
N PRO A 454 24.10 4.83 -0.63
CA PRO A 454 25.17 4.68 0.35
C PRO A 454 24.97 5.59 1.57
N ALA A 455 25.39 5.12 2.74
CA ALA A 455 25.19 5.82 4.00
C ALA A 455 25.78 7.23 4.02
N ALA A 456 26.97 7.40 3.44
CA ALA A 456 27.65 8.69 3.35
C ALA A 456 26.83 9.77 2.62
N LEU A 457 25.93 9.36 1.71
CA LEU A 457 25.11 10.29 0.95
C LEU A 457 23.77 10.59 1.60
N LEU A 458 23.35 9.79 2.60
CA LEU A 458 22.11 10.06 3.35
C LEU A 458 22.17 11.37 4.13
N GLU A 459 23.36 11.75 4.59
CA GLU A 459 23.59 12.96 5.39
C GLU A 459 24.01 14.17 4.53
N SER A 460 24.32 13.94 3.25
CA SER A 460 24.76 15.01 2.36
C SER A 460 23.62 16.00 2.06
N LEU A 461 23.88 17.29 2.20
CA LEU A 461 22.92 18.33 1.83
C LEU A 461 22.82 18.39 0.29
N PRO A 462 21.61 18.36 -0.29
CA PRO A 462 21.45 18.47 -1.72
C PRO A 462 21.81 19.89 -2.18
N VAL A 463 22.75 20.01 -3.12
CA VAL A 463 23.24 21.33 -3.58
C VAL A 463 22.17 22.03 -4.41
N GLN A 464 21.57 21.31 -5.36
CA GLN A 464 20.49 21.82 -6.21
C GLN A 464 19.51 20.70 -6.58
N PRO A 465 18.55 20.34 -5.69
CA PRO A 465 17.60 19.29 -5.99
C PRO A 465 16.64 19.71 -7.13
N LYS A 466 16.65 19.00 -8.24
CA LYS A 466 15.67 19.17 -9.33
C LYS A 466 14.53 18.17 -9.13
N MET A 467 13.31 18.61 -9.37
CA MET A 467 12.16 17.71 -9.42
C MET A 467 11.83 17.45 -10.89
N LEU A 468 11.65 16.20 -11.27
CA LEU A 468 11.42 15.78 -12.64
C LEU A 468 10.17 14.92 -12.70
N HIS A 469 9.43 15.01 -13.80
CA HIS A 469 8.53 13.96 -14.25
C HIS A 469 9.27 13.13 -15.29
N ARG A 470 9.47 11.83 -15.04
CA ARG A 470 10.18 10.91 -15.93
C ARG A 470 9.24 9.83 -16.42
N LEU A 471 9.19 9.68 -17.74
CA LEU A 471 8.59 8.53 -18.42
C LEU A 471 9.69 7.68 -19.05
N ILE A 472 9.58 6.36 -18.91
CA ILE A 472 10.46 5.41 -19.57
C ILE A 472 9.58 4.41 -20.31
N TYR A 473 9.80 4.29 -21.62
CA TYR A 473 9.16 3.30 -22.46
C TYR A 473 10.19 2.30 -22.97
N HIS A 474 9.84 1.02 -22.93
CA HIS A 474 10.67 -0.08 -23.45
C HIS A 474 10.06 -0.60 -24.75
N ALA A 475 10.89 -0.87 -25.75
CA ALA A 475 10.42 -1.55 -26.95
C ALA A 475 9.92 -2.97 -26.62
N LEU A 476 8.86 -3.38 -27.30
CA LEU A 476 8.47 -4.79 -27.33
C LEU A 476 9.44 -5.53 -28.25
N ASN A 477 10.49 -6.10 -27.66
CA ASN A 477 11.46 -6.88 -28.42
C ASN A 477 10.82 -8.18 -28.95
N SER A 478 11.11 -8.51 -30.21
CA SER A 478 10.88 -9.86 -30.74
C SER A 478 11.75 -10.84 -29.93
N GLU A 479 11.20 -11.96 -29.51
CA GLU A 479 11.79 -12.92 -28.55
C GLU A 479 13.18 -13.52 -28.93
N ASN A 480 13.73 -13.16 -30.09
CA ASN A 480 14.83 -13.86 -30.73
C ASN A 480 16.22 -13.51 -30.19
N ASP A 481 16.39 -12.41 -29.44
CA ASP A 481 17.69 -12.06 -28.84
C ASP A 481 17.54 -11.46 -27.43
N PRO A 482 17.68 -12.28 -26.37
CA PRO A 482 17.63 -11.82 -24.98
C PRO A 482 18.87 -11.01 -24.58
N ALA A 483 19.98 -11.11 -25.34
CA ALA A 483 21.22 -10.38 -25.05
C ALA A 483 21.27 -9.02 -25.77
N ALA A 484 20.36 -8.76 -26.71
CA ALA A 484 20.29 -7.50 -27.43
C ALA A 484 20.06 -6.31 -26.49
N ALA A 485 20.71 -5.20 -26.82
CA ALA A 485 20.52 -3.94 -26.13
C ALA A 485 19.04 -3.52 -26.17
N ARG A 486 18.48 -3.13 -25.02
CA ARG A 486 17.07 -2.78 -24.91
C ARG A 486 16.84 -1.42 -25.55
N LYS A 487 15.98 -1.34 -26.56
CA LYS A 487 15.56 -0.05 -27.12
C LYS A 487 14.65 0.67 -26.12
N ILE A 488 14.96 1.93 -25.82
CA ILE A 488 14.19 2.75 -24.88
C ILE A 488 13.86 4.12 -25.47
N ILE A 489 12.71 4.66 -25.04
CA ILE A 489 12.38 6.08 -25.16
C ILE A 489 12.26 6.62 -23.73
N GLN A 490 13.03 7.66 -23.43
CA GLN A 490 12.99 8.34 -22.13
C GLN A 490 12.52 9.77 -22.32
N VAL A 491 11.55 10.22 -21.53
CA VAL A 491 11.13 11.62 -21.47
C VAL A 491 11.37 12.14 -20.07
N GLU A 492 12.05 13.27 -19.95
CA GLU A 492 12.18 14.00 -18.70
C GLU A 492 11.64 15.42 -18.88
N MET A 493 10.84 15.85 -17.91
CA MET A 493 10.35 17.22 -17.81
C MET A 493 10.66 17.75 -16.42
N VAL A 494 11.33 18.90 -16.34
CA VAL A 494 11.61 19.55 -15.05
C VAL A 494 10.31 20.14 -14.50
N LEU A 495 9.99 19.82 -13.25
CA LEU A 495 8.85 20.36 -12.53
C LEU A 495 9.27 21.59 -11.72
N PRO A 496 8.46 22.65 -11.69
CA PRO A 496 8.77 23.86 -10.95
C PRO A 496 8.80 23.57 -9.45
N ARG A 497 9.74 24.19 -8.73
CA ARG A 497 9.66 24.25 -7.27
C ARG A 497 8.47 25.13 -6.92
N SER A 498 7.63 24.68 -5.98
CA SER A 498 6.37 25.28 -5.51
C SER A 498 6.16 26.76 -5.91
N ILE A 499 5.04 27.04 -6.60
CA ILE A 499 4.61 28.36 -7.08
C ILE A 499 4.57 29.42 -5.97
N LYS A 500 4.52 29.02 -4.70
CA LYS A 500 4.51 29.94 -3.56
C LYS A 500 5.81 30.76 -3.38
N GLU A 501 6.91 30.40 -4.04
CA GLU A 501 8.21 31.07 -3.89
C GLU A 501 8.62 31.93 -5.09
N SER A 502 7.92 31.88 -6.24
CA SER A 502 8.20 32.77 -7.38
C SER A 502 7.18 33.90 -7.45
N GLU A 503 7.61 35.13 -7.17
CA GLU A 503 6.74 36.30 -6.99
C GLU A 503 6.04 36.83 -8.27
N SER A 504 6.21 36.22 -9.44
CA SER A 504 5.29 36.49 -10.57
C SER A 504 5.23 35.35 -11.60
N PRO A 505 4.03 34.90 -12.03
CA PRO A 505 3.86 33.88 -13.08
C PRO A 505 4.23 34.35 -14.50
N ASP A 506 4.56 35.64 -14.67
CA ASP A 506 4.85 36.25 -15.97
C ASP A 506 6.34 36.30 -16.32
N GLU A 507 7.23 35.82 -15.45
CA GLU A 507 8.66 35.81 -15.74
C GLU A 507 9.01 34.76 -16.82
N PRO A 508 9.62 35.15 -17.95
CA PRO A 508 9.92 34.24 -19.07
C PRO A 508 10.82 33.06 -18.67
N ALA A 509 11.70 33.26 -17.68
CA ALA A 509 12.56 32.21 -17.12
C ALA A 509 11.74 31.03 -16.52
N PHE A 510 10.55 31.30 -15.97
CA PHE A 510 9.66 30.25 -15.48
C PHE A 510 9.16 29.37 -16.63
N ARG A 511 8.79 29.96 -17.77
CA ARG A 511 8.24 29.24 -18.93
C ARG A 511 9.27 28.37 -19.64
N GLU A 512 10.53 28.79 -19.67
CA GLU A 512 11.65 28.03 -20.25
C GLU A 512 12.02 26.79 -19.42
N SER A 513 11.73 26.80 -18.11
CA SER A 513 12.03 25.66 -17.24
C SER A 513 11.20 24.40 -17.54
N PHE A 514 10.12 24.51 -18.31
CA PHE A 514 9.23 23.40 -18.67
C PHE A 514 9.59 22.69 -19.97
N LEU A 515 10.76 22.95 -20.56
CA LEU A 515 11.13 22.29 -21.81
C LEU A 515 11.42 20.81 -21.55
N PRO A 516 10.57 19.91 -22.09
CA PRO A 516 10.75 18.49 -21.91
C PRO A 516 11.82 17.99 -22.87
N THR A 517 12.64 17.05 -22.43
CA THR A 517 13.66 16.42 -23.28
C THR A 517 13.28 14.96 -23.50
N CYS A 518 13.32 14.53 -24.76
CA CYS A 518 13.04 13.16 -25.15
C CYS A 518 14.30 12.55 -25.76
N TRP A 519 14.68 11.37 -25.27
CA TRP A 519 15.77 10.57 -25.79
C TRP A 519 15.22 9.29 -26.38
N VAL A 520 15.79 8.87 -27.51
CA VAL A 520 15.64 7.51 -28.04
C VAL A 520 17.01 6.85 -28.01
N GLY A 521 17.08 5.58 -27.63
CA GLY A 521 18.36 4.92 -27.48
C GLY A 521 18.28 3.45 -27.23
N GLN A 522 19.44 2.88 -26.94
CA GLN A 522 19.63 1.50 -26.51
C GLN A 522 20.31 1.48 -25.14
N LYS A 523 19.82 0.62 -24.26
CA LYS A 523 20.31 0.45 -22.91
C LYS A 523 20.73 -0.99 -22.66
N VAL A 524 21.94 -1.16 -22.14
CA VAL A 524 22.48 -2.45 -21.69
C VAL A 524 22.75 -2.34 -20.19
N ASP A 525 22.26 -3.31 -19.43
CA ASP A 525 22.48 -3.41 -17.99
C ASP A 525 23.35 -4.63 -17.68
N LEU A 526 24.34 -4.42 -16.82
CA LEU A 526 25.36 -5.40 -16.46
C LEU A 526 25.48 -5.44 -14.94
N ASP A 527 25.07 -6.55 -14.34
CA ASP A 527 25.07 -6.71 -12.90
C ASP A 527 26.40 -7.33 -12.45
N ILE A 528 27.11 -6.66 -11.54
CA ILE A 528 28.36 -7.17 -10.96
C ILE A 528 28.14 -7.47 -9.50
N MET A 529 28.14 -8.75 -9.16
CA MET A 529 28.10 -9.24 -7.80
C MET A 529 29.48 -9.09 -7.16
N MET A 530 29.53 -8.42 -6.01
CA MET A 530 30.74 -8.14 -5.24
C MET A 530 30.56 -8.70 -3.82
N PRO A 531 30.69 -10.04 -3.65
CA PRO A 531 30.43 -10.70 -2.38
C PRO A 531 31.38 -10.28 -1.24
N ASP A 532 32.54 -9.71 -1.57
CA ASP A 532 33.53 -9.16 -0.63
C ASP A 532 33.25 -7.70 -0.22
N ARG A 533 32.22 -7.07 -0.79
CA ARG A 533 31.82 -5.68 -0.51
C ARG A 533 30.45 -5.59 0.16
N PRO A 534 30.17 -4.50 0.89
CA PRO A 534 28.84 -4.26 1.45
C PRO A 534 27.78 -4.00 0.38
N ALA A 535 28.15 -3.48 -0.79
CA ALA A 535 27.25 -3.26 -1.92
C ALA A 535 27.80 -3.85 -3.23
N ASP A 536 26.88 -4.17 -4.13
CA ASP A 536 27.10 -4.60 -5.49
C ASP A 536 26.91 -3.40 -6.45
N VAL A 537 27.29 -3.56 -7.72
CA VAL A 537 27.19 -2.47 -8.70
C VAL A 537 26.53 -2.97 -9.98
N ARG A 538 25.58 -2.19 -10.49
CA ARG A 538 25.05 -2.34 -11.85
C ARG A 538 25.69 -1.29 -12.72
N PHE A 539 26.36 -1.71 -13.78
CA PHE A 539 26.74 -0.80 -14.85
C PHE A 539 25.63 -0.73 -15.89
N SER A 540 25.33 0.48 -16.35
CA SER A 540 24.38 0.73 -17.42
C SER A 540 25.08 1.50 -18.53
N ILE A 541 24.99 1.01 -19.77
CA ILE A 541 25.43 1.72 -20.97
C ILE A 541 24.17 2.25 -21.63
N PHE A 542 24.11 3.56 -21.86
CA PHE A 542 23.01 4.19 -22.57
C PHE A 542 23.54 4.94 -23.79
N ASP A 543 23.31 4.34 -24.95
CA ASP A 543 23.58 4.95 -26.25
C ASP A 543 22.31 5.64 -26.72
N SER A 544 22.35 6.93 -26.97
CA SER A 544 21.14 7.70 -27.23
C SER A 544 21.34 8.91 -28.14
N ASN A 545 20.23 9.31 -28.76
CA ASN A 545 20.04 10.56 -29.48
C ASN A 545 18.93 11.36 -28.79
N VAL A 546 19.08 12.68 -28.72
CA VAL A 546 18.00 13.58 -28.33
C VAL A 546 17.07 13.72 -29.54
N LEU A 547 15.78 13.44 -29.35
CA LEU A 547 14.77 13.61 -30.40
C LEU A 547 14.33 15.07 -30.49
N GLY A 548 14.40 15.63 -31.70
CA GLY A 548 13.76 16.91 -32.02
C GLY A 548 12.25 16.83 -31.81
N ALA A 549 11.61 17.94 -31.44
CA ALA A 549 10.18 17.98 -31.11
C ALA A 549 9.27 17.49 -32.26
N ASP A 550 9.73 17.65 -33.50
CA ASP A 550 9.11 17.17 -34.74
C ASP A 550 9.16 15.65 -34.91
N GLN A 551 10.09 14.97 -34.22
CA GLN A 551 10.29 13.52 -34.29
C GLN A 551 9.61 12.76 -33.15
N TRP A 552 8.93 13.46 -32.25
CA TRP A 552 8.28 12.83 -31.11
C TRP A 552 7.08 11.99 -31.56
N PRO A 553 6.83 10.82 -30.95
CA PRO A 553 5.59 10.10 -31.16
C PRO A 553 4.39 11.00 -30.86
N THR A 554 3.41 11.06 -31.76
CA THR A 554 2.28 12.01 -31.68
C THR A 554 1.56 11.94 -30.34
N SER A 555 1.27 10.73 -29.84
CA SER A 555 0.61 10.52 -28.55
C SER A 555 1.42 11.03 -27.36
N LEU A 556 2.75 10.99 -27.44
CA LEU A 556 3.65 11.47 -26.41
C LEU A 556 3.76 13.00 -26.44
N ALA A 557 3.84 13.60 -27.63
CA ALA A 557 3.81 15.04 -27.81
C ALA A 557 2.49 15.64 -27.29
N GLU A 558 1.35 15.02 -27.62
CA GLU A 558 0.03 15.42 -27.12
C GLU A 558 -0.04 15.31 -25.59
N TYR A 559 0.39 14.19 -25.02
CA TYR A 559 0.42 14.02 -23.56
C TYR A 559 1.24 15.10 -22.87
N VAL A 560 2.45 15.38 -23.37
CA VAL A 560 3.35 16.37 -22.76
C VAL A 560 2.78 17.79 -22.89
N SER A 561 2.15 18.11 -24.03
CA SER A 561 1.42 19.36 -24.22
C SER A 561 0.29 19.51 -23.20
N ASN A 562 -0.57 18.49 -23.07
CA ASN A 562 -1.68 18.48 -22.12
C ASN A 562 -1.19 18.54 -20.66
N LEU A 563 -0.06 17.89 -20.36
CA LEU A 563 0.52 17.89 -19.02
C LEU A 563 1.07 19.28 -18.68
N ARG A 564 1.69 19.96 -19.64
CA ARG A 564 2.14 21.33 -19.48
C ARG A 564 0.96 22.28 -19.25
N ALA A 565 -0.11 22.17 -20.03
CA ALA A 565 -1.33 22.97 -19.85
C ALA A 565 -1.95 22.76 -18.45
N PHE A 566 -2.02 21.50 -17.99
CA PHE A 566 -2.48 21.13 -16.65
C PHE A 566 -1.60 21.72 -15.53
N LEU A 567 -0.27 21.62 -15.65
CA LEU A 567 0.67 22.13 -14.64
C LEU A 567 0.69 23.67 -14.58
N LEU A 568 0.41 24.34 -15.70
CA LEU A 568 0.34 25.80 -15.80
C LEU A 568 -1.04 26.37 -15.42
N TYR A 569 -1.99 25.53 -15.00
CA TYR A 569 -3.36 25.94 -14.65
C TYR A 569 -4.06 26.74 -15.74
N GLN A 570 -3.75 26.47 -17.01
CA GLN A 570 -4.39 27.16 -18.14
C GLN A 570 -5.90 26.84 -18.19
N GLU A 571 -6.29 25.66 -17.69
CA GLU A 571 -7.66 25.19 -17.60
C GLU A 571 -8.00 24.85 -16.15
N ARG A 572 -9.03 25.51 -15.58
CA ARG A 572 -9.40 25.34 -14.16
C ARG A 572 -9.93 23.95 -13.83
N ASP A 573 -10.58 23.32 -14.80
CA ASP A 573 -11.29 22.04 -14.64
C ASP A 573 -10.57 20.88 -15.35
N ALA A 574 -9.36 21.10 -15.89
CA ALA A 574 -8.60 20.05 -16.55
C ALA A 574 -8.21 18.95 -15.54
N SER A 575 -8.52 17.70 -15.89
CA SER A 575 -7.97 16.54 -15.21
C SER A 575 -6.52 16.31 -15.63
N GLN A 576 -5.73 15.70 -14.74
CA GLN A 576 -4.38 15.25 -15.09
C GLN A 576 -4.46 14.35 -16.35
N PRO A 577 -3.69 14.65 -17.41
CA PRO A 577 -3.74 13.84 -18.63
C PRO A 577 -3.26 12.43 -18.35
N GLU A 578 -3.84 11.49 -19.09
CA GLU A 578 -3.50 10.09 -18.97
C GLU A 578 -2.20 9.79 -19.72
N THR A 579 -1.20 9.20 -19.05
CA THR A 579 0.06 8.79 -19.70
C THR A 579 -0.21 7.73 -20.77
N PRO A 580 0.25 7.89 -22.01
CA PRO A 580 0.08 6.88 -23.05
C PRO A 580 0.65 5.54 -22.61
N LEU A 581 -0.11 4.47 -22.76
CA LEU A 581 0.36 3.12 -22.41
C LEU A 581 1.37 2.59 -23.43
N THR A 582 1.14 2.91 -24.71
CA THR A 582 1.98 2.50 -25.82
C THR A 582 2.26 3.69 -26.73
N VAL A 583 3.46 3.74 -27.30
CA VAL A 583 3.85 4.72 -28.31
C VAL A 583 4.52 3.98 -29.47
N VAL A 584 4.32 4.45 -30.69
CA VAL A 584 4.96 3.88 -31.89
C VAL A 584 5.98 4.88 -32.40
N HIS A 585 7.21 4.42 -32.64
CA HIS A 585 8.29 5.24 -33.19
C HIS A 585 9.15 4.38 -34.11
N ASN A 586 9.35 4.83 -35.36
CA ASN A 586 10.08 4.09 -36.40
C ASN A 586 9.64 2.62 -36.52
N ASP A 587 8.32 2.41 -36.62
CA ASP A 587 7.66 1.09 -36.70
C ASP A 587 7.92 0.13 -35.51
N VAL A 588 8.49 0.64 -34.42
CA VAL A 588 8.68 -0.09 -33.17
C VAL A 588 7.65 0.37 -32.16
N THR A 589 6.92 -0.58 -31.60
CA THR A 589 5.99 -0.33 -30.49
C THR A 589 6.75 -0.37 -29.17
N TYR A 590 6.66 0.74 -28.43
CA TYR A 590 7.18 0.86 -27.08
C TYR A 590 6.03 0.87 -26.07
N VAL A 591 6.23 0.21 -24.94
CA VAL A 591 5.29 0.15 -23.81
C VAL A 591 5.81 0.95 -22.64
N LEU A 592 4.92 1.63 -21.92
CA LEU A 592 5.24 2.38 -20.72
C LEU A 592 5.76 1.42 -19.65
N HIS A 593 7.02 1.60 -19.27
CA HIS A 593 7.69 0.82 -18.22
C HIS A 593 7.70 1.55 -16.89
N SER A 594 7.89 2.87 -16.89
CA SER A 594 7.91 3.68 -15.67
C SER A 594 7.30 5.05 -15.91
N SER A 595 6.48 5.50 -14.96
CA SER A 595 5.97 6.87 -14.85
C SER A 595 6.22 7.35 -13.44
N SER A 596 7.21 8.23 -13.25
CA SER A 596 7.70 8.58 -11.93
C SER A 596 7.92 10.07 -11.74
N THR A 597 7.75 10.52 -10.50
CA THR A 597 8.24 11.83 -10.06
C THR A 597 9.59 11.62 -9.37
N VAL A 598 10.64 12.25 -9.89
CA VAL A 598 12.02 12.04 -9.45
C VAL A 598 12.57 13.33 -8.83
N ARG A 599 13.00 13.25 -7.57
CA ARG A 599 13.85 14.27 -6.97
C ARG A 599 15.30 13.87 -7.23
N ARG A 600 15.96 14.58 -8.15
CA ARG A 600 17.34 14.35 -8.57
C ARG A 600 18.25 15.38 -7.92
N ASN A 601 19.36 14.95 -7.35
CA ASN A 601 20.45 15.80 -6.89
C ASN A 601 21.74 15.36 -7.58
N VAL A 602 22.38 16.31 -8.26
CA VAL A 602 23.61 16.07 -9.03
C VAL A 602 24.75 16.78 -8.31
N GLN A 603 25.77 16.01 -7.93
CA GLN A 603 26.99 16.53 -7.30
C GLN A 603 28.18 16.20 -8.21
N PRO A 604 29.08 17.17 -8.47
CA PRO A 604 30.34 16.84 -9.13
C PRO A 604 31.13 15.92 -8.20
N ALA A 605 31.77 14.90 -8.75
CA ALA A 605 32.53 13.95 -7.94
C ALA A 605 33.82 14.59 -7.36
N GLN A 606 34.34 15.66 -7.99
CA GLN A 606 35.42 16.49 -7.48
C GLN A 606 35.11 17.98 -7.65
N PRO A 607 35.52 18.85 -6.71
CA PRO A 607 35.45 20.29 -6.90
C PRO A 607 36.40 20.71 -8.02
N GLY A 608 35.89 21.33 -9.09
CA GLY A 608 36.69 21.89 -10.18
C GLY A 608 36.71 21.11 -11.49
N ASP A 609 36.19 19.88 -11.53
CA ASP A 609 35.97 19.13 -12.79
C ASP A 609 34.47 18.86 -12.97
N PRO A 610 33.72 19.81 -13.57
CA PRO A 610 32.26 19.80 -13.52
C PRO A 610 31.59 18.79 -14.47
N GLU A 611 32.30 18.17 -15.42
CA GLU A 611 31.62 17.52 -16.56
C GLU A 611 31.90 16.03 -16.76
N ALA A 612 33.11 15.55 -16.51
CA ALA A 612 33.46 14.17 -16.87
C ALA A 612 32.75 13.11 -16.02
N VAL A 613 32.77 13.28 -14.68
CA VAL A 613 32.22 12.31 -13.72
C VAL A 613 31.34 12.99 -12.68
N ARG A 614 30.10 12.52 -12.56
CA ARG A 614 29.09 13.10 -11.65
C ARG A 614 28.47 12.02 -10.78
N VAL A 615 28.16 12.36 -9.53
CA VAL A 615 27.36 11.51 -8.65
C VAL A 615 25.93 12.03 -8.64
N VAL A 616 25.00 11.19 -9.06
CA VAL A 616 23.58 11.49 -9.10
C VAL A 616 22.87 10.67 -8.03
N THR A 617 22.16 11.37 -7.16
CA THR A 617 21.28 10.75 -6.16
C THR A 617 19.84 11.04 -6.54
N GLU A 618 19.03 10.00 -6.62
CA GLU A 618 17.62 10.13 -6.98
C GLU A 618 16.74 9.56 -5.89
N SER A 619 15.62 10.24 -5.64
CA SER A 619 14.46 9.68 -4.96
C SER A 619 13.28 9.71 -5.90
N ALA A 620 12.83 8.54 -6.34
CA ALA A 620 11.75 8.39 -7.29
C ALA A 620 10.48 7.91 -6.57
N LEU A 621 9.34 8.50 -6.91
CA LEU A 621 8.01 8.02 -6.57
C LEU A 621 7.37 7.49 -7.84
N ASP A 622 7.14 6.17 -7.88
CA ASP A 622 6.34 5.53 -8.92
C ASP A 622 4.88 5.95 -8.78
N LEU A 623 4.35 6.63 -9.79
CA LEU A 623 2.99 7.19 -9.77
C LEU A 623 1.90 6.11 -9.92
N GLU A 624 2.27 4.90 -10.32
CA GLU A 624 1.33 3.78 -10.50
C GLU A 624 1.35 2.84 -9.29
N GLY A 625 2.55 2.47 -8.83
CA GLY A 625 2.72 1.58 -7.68
C GLY A 625 2.72 2.26 -6.31
N ASP A 626 2.74 3.60 -6.26
CA ASP A 626 2.98 4.40 -5.02
C ASP A 626 4.26 3.97 -4.27
N GLN A 627 5.22 3.43 -5.03
CA GLN A 627 6.46 2.91 -4.49
C GLN A 627 7.54 3.99 -4.52
N LYS A 628 8.17 4.21 -3.37
CA LYS A 628 9.34 5.07 -3.25
C LYS A 628 10.61 4.26 -3.41
N SER A 629 11.48 4.69 -4.31
CA SER A 629 12.83 4.17 -4.47
C SER A 629 13.87 5.28 -4.31
N THR A 630 15.10 4.88 -3.98
CA THR A 630 16.25 5.78 -4.09
C THR A 630 17.40 5.05 -4.74
N SER A 631 18.14 5.76 -5.56
CA SER A 631 19.35 5.26 -6.19
C SER A 631 20.50 6.26 -6.02
N CYS A 632 21.70 5.73 -6.09
CA CYS A 632 22.93 6.48 -6.26
C CYS A 632 23.61 5.95 -7.52
N GLU A 633 23.87 6.84 -8.47
CA GLU A 633 24.50 6.54 -9.74
C GLU A 633 25.74 7.39 -9.90
N VAL A 634 26.88 6.79 -10.21
CA VAL A 634 28.04 7.51 -10.73
C VAL A 634 27.90 7.54 -12.25
N ILE A 635 28.03 8.69 -12.89
CA ILE A 635 27.88 8.84 -14.34
C ILE A 635 29.23 9.28 -14.92
N CYS A 636 29.68 8.58 -15.96
CA CYS A 636 30.84 8.92 -16.77
C CYS A 636 30.38 9.28 -18.19
N ALA A 637 30.47 10.56 -18.54
CA ALA A 637 30.08 11.06 -19.86
C ALA A 637 31.21 10.89 -20.89
N ASP A 638 32.46 11.01 -20.46
CA ASP A 638 33.65 10.83 -21.30
C ASP A 638 34.32 9.49 -20.97
N VAL A 639 33.84 8.44 -21.63
CA VAL A 639 34.34 7.07 -21.47
C VAL A 639 35.66 6.82 -22.20
N VAL A 640 36.06 7.75 -23.09
CA VAL A 640 37.27 7.63 -23.91
C VAL A 640 38.49 8.12 -23.13
N SER A 641 38.35 9.18 -22.33
CA SER A 641 39.42 9.67 -21.46
C SER A 641 39.77 8.68 -20.36
N ASP A 642 41.03 8.23 -20.36
CA ASP A 642 41.57 7.36 -19.33
C ASP A 642 41.50 7.97 -17.92
N ALA A 643 41.62 9.29 -17.81
CA ALA A 643 41.54 10.00 -16.54
C ALA A 643 40.10 9.95 -15.99
N SER A 644 39.11 10.29 -16.82
CA SER A 644 37.68 10.22 -16.50
C SER A 644 37.27 8.80 -16.14
N TRP A 645 37.74 7.81 -16.90
CA TRP A 645 37.48 6.40 -16.64
C TRP A 645 38.04 5.91 -15.30
N LYS A 646 39.31 6.22 -15.02
CA LYS A 646 39.93 5.88 -13.73
C LYS A 646 39.15 6.55 -12.60
N PHE A 647 38.86 7.83 -12.72
CA PHE A 647 38.14 8.54 -11.67
C PHE A 647 36.73 7.99 -11.45
N PHE A 648 36.02 7.63 -12.51
CA PHE A 648 34.74 6.92 -12.45
C PHE A 648 34.83 5.61 -11.65
N LEU A 649 35.80 4.74 -11.95
CA LEU A 649 35.98 3.49 -11.22
C LEU A 649 36.40 3.72 -9.76
N GLN A 650 37.21 4.74 -9.49
CA GLN A 650 37.57 5.13 -8.12
C GLN A 650 36.33 5.51 -7.29
N GLN A 651 35.39 6.26 -7.89
CA GLN A 651 34.12 6.60 -7.23
C GLN A 651 33.26 5.35 -6.99
N CYS A 652 33.21 4.42 -7.95
CA CYS A 652 32.50 3.15 -7.78
C CYS A 652 33.10 2.33 -6.62
N ASP A 653 34.43 2.26 -6.52
CA ASP A 653 35.13 1.61 -5.42
C ASP A 653 34.80 2.26 -4.07
N SER A 654 34.87 3.59 -4.00
CA SER A 654 34.53 4.32 -2.78
C SER A 654 33.09 4.07 -2.34
N MET A 655 32.13 4.10 -3.26
CA MET A 655 30.70 3.97 -2.92
C MET A 655 30.29 2.54 -2.58
N SER A 656 30.91 1.54 -3.19
CA SER A 656 30.58 0.12 -2.95
C SER A 656 31.23 -0.46 -1.70
N THR A 657 32.27 0.18 -1.15
CA THR A 657 32.96 -0.22 0.09
C THR A 657 32.41 0.46 1.34
N ILE A 658 31.67 1.57 1.21
CA ILE A 658 31.02 2.22 2.35
C ILE A 658 29.95 1.27 2.91
N PRO A 659 30.01 0.92 4.22
CA PRO A 659 28.95 0.13 4.83
C PRO A 659 27.61 0.84 4.66
N THR A 660 26.63 0.18 4.08
CA THR A 660 25.24 0.62 4.19
C THR A 660 24.88 0.55 5.66
N LEU A 661 24.57 1.68 6.29
CA LEU A 661 24.05 1.72 7.66
C LEU A 661 22.79 0.85 7.71
N THR A 662 22.93 -0.40 8.11
CA THR A 662 21.83 -1.11 8.75
C THR A 662 21.64 -0.37 10.05
N THR A 663 20.63 0.50 10.10
CA THR A 663 20.19 1.19 11.31
C THR A 663 19.96 0.11 12.38
N ARG A 664 20.99 -0.19 13.17
CA ARG A 664 20.83 -0.81 14.47
C ARG A 664 20.17 0.26 15.30
N HIS A 665 18.84 0.34 15.20
CA HIS A 665 18.06 0.89 16.28
C HIS A 665 18.34 -0.02 17.47
N ALA A 666 19.39 0.29 18.23
CA ALA A 666 19.42 -0.10 19.63
C ALA A 666 18.08 0.39 20.19
N PRO A 667 17.26 -0.49 20.80
CA PRO A 667 16.05 -0.04 21.45
C PRO A 667 16.49 1.04 22.44
N ARG A 668 16.12 2.29 22.18
CA ARG A 668 16.16 3.31 23.21
C ARG A 668 15.17 2.82 24.25
N GLU A 669 15.70 2.31 25.36
CA GLU A 669 14.92 2.09 26.57
C GLU A 669 14.17 3.41 26.84
N LEU A 670 12.84 3.32 26.80
CA LEU A 670 11.90 4.39 27.10
C LEU A 670 11.42 4.22 28.53
#